data_AF-A0A7K0EVH7-F1
#
_entry.id   AF-A0A7K0EVH7-F1
#
_cell.length_a   1.000
_cell.length_b   1.000
_cell.length_c   1.000
_cell.angle_alpha   90.00
_cell.angle_beta   90.00
_cell.angle_gamma   90.00
#
_symmetry.space_group_name_H-M   'P 1'
#
loop_
_entity.id
_entity.type
_entity.pdbx_description
1 polymer ?
#
loop_
_entity_poly.entity_id
_entity_poly.type
_entity_poly.pdbx_seq_one_letter_code
_entity_poly.pdbx_strand_id
1 'polypeptide(L)'
;MESTIYALLVGINDYAKKPLKGCLNDLAAVETFLRWFQPDANKLRIRKLVNEQATRAEVIDGFAHFDQASGTDICLFYFFGHGSFATAPAGFYSPTNRFHQSLVCWDSRNPGGRDLMDKELAYLIWKYSVARQKTALRIVVITDSCHSGTVTRNATENRTEELRERSLDPFPGTLTAEDYYGFSEEVNGQRGYVTSSESGKELITVQTAPHIHLAAARDNQTAKENVLNGQARGLFTYSLLKALQESKGLISYAELIRRTELQLKSYVTDQNPLLNIESLPSDAARNRFLQSETSTTKPTNWVAFTGQRGWCIDAGAVLGARSGDVVMLENGVSTRIGEVFPEESTVLAGPGLDQLKQYQATWVPKQLISFGIDPTVPAPVRAFLKAASQTGFSLKLTDGIDDQTRFRIRAEGSLVYVTGLADTTPLFKERAIQTDDDAVLFLEELQYFSTWTQLLNLQNPTSTLTDSDFQLSVTVAVSPPDPDYKPDTFREVADLTQPVPLFYFGDESPALQIQIENRSNRALWFQPFYLGFDYSISNRSLNAFSLAPNSETTVTFNVRNTSTGLISASDILRLKVDKTYRDLGYSEILEHVKVIVSTQELETGILNKYNQKGLDLAKKRTETRGELERSPDDGMDDEVDDGIQNWITTTVSLQINYPAKGVLIPAGGFWDSTFLRIQTPASFQTSFAWSSPGEIKRSIGEVVPPDLVMGNAALQPFNWLQTRGDSASLNTLELYDYSDRNAVSPEQPLLIEFKASVGDSFVVLAYDPSTGLYFSAGDQIGDQTVAVHTLPDESSSQRSLGGSIKLFFYKVVLSKVGFGYNHPRLALATLSDTLEVQYETDPEMIRHTLQQENVKNILLFTHGIIGDTLDMTKSARLALTADGQPIEKKIDAILTFDYENLSTRIQDNAQKLKERLAEVGIKAQDGKQVTIIAHSMGGLVTRWFIEKLRGDEVVDRVILCGTPNEGTPLADVRDAFEVLLTFAVNGASILKPWLFGINLLGKLGSEVSVSFKQMDMVTGIYGELNDQTDPRIPYYIIAGDIRQIELDLSQEMSLIKKMFQRLGRAAKYDLLDQFVFRASNDIAVGTKSILSIPGSESWSKPPVTFTVACDHVNYFVNPLSLKVLGSLF
;
A
#
# COMPACT_ATOMS: atom_id res chain seq x y z
N MET A 1 -2.18 -27.66 -42.19
CA MET A 1 -2.87 -26.51 -41.56
C MET A 1 -3.92 -25.95 -42.52
N GLU A 2 -4.98 -25.31 -42.02
CA GLU A 2 -6.01 -24.72 -42.89
C GLU A 2 -5.55 -23.43 -43.60
N SER A 3 -4.76 -22.58 -42.94
CA SER A 3 -4.25 -21.30 -43.45
C SER A 3 -3.18 -21.45 -44.56
N THR A 4 -3.13 -20.47 -45.46
CA THR A 4 -2.07 -20.34 -46.47
C THR A 4 -0.89 -19.56 -45.88
N ILE A 5 0.34 -20.02 -46.16
CA ILE A 5 1.58 -19.34 -45.77
C ILE A 5 2.16 -18.63 -47.00
N TYR A 6 2.23 -17.31 -46.95
CA TYR A 6 2.91 -16.45 -47.90
C TYR A 6 4.28 -16.08 -47.32
N ALA A 7 5.36 -16.69 -47.82
CA ALA A 7 6.70 -16.45 -47.33
C ALA A 7 7.54 -15.65 -48.34
N LEU A 8 8.09 -14.52 -47.90
CA LEU A 8 9.13 -13.76 -48.59
C LEU A 8 10.48 -14.07 -47.94
N LEU A 9 11.33 -14.82 -48.63
CA LEU A 9 12.65 -15.23 -48.16
C LEU A 9 13.74 -14.46 -48.92
N VAL A 10 14.58 -13.72 -48.20
CA VAL A 10 15.63 -12.89 -48.77
C VAL A 10 16.98 -13.34 -48.24
N GLY A 11 17.85 -13.87 -49.10
CA GLY A 11 19.16 -14.40 -48.70
C GLY A 11 20.30 -13.81 -49.52
N ILE A 12 21.31 -13.25 -48.86
CA ILE A 12 22.40 -12.55 -49.54
C ILE A 12 23.74 -13.04 -49.01
N ASN A 13 24.54 -13.66 -49.89
CA ASN A 13 25.93 -14.02 -49.62
C ASN A 13 26.90 -13.06 -50.33
N ASP A 14 26.57 -12.71 -51.58
CA ASP A 14 27.47 -12.02 -52.51
C ASP A 14 27.52 -10.50 -52.30
N TYR A 15 27.93 -10.09 -51.11
CA TYR A 15 28.17 -8.69 -50.79
C TYR A 15 29.52 -8.22 -51.35
N ALA A 16 29.56 -7.02 -51.93
CA ALA A 16 30.79 -6.41 -52.44
C ALA A 16 31.87 -6.22 -51.35
N LYS A 17 31.46 -6.10 -50.08
CA LYS A 17 32.33 -6.04 -48.90
C LYS A 17 31.89 -7.09 -47.89
N LYS A 18 32.85 -7.81 -47.30
CA LYS A 18 32.65 -8.89 -46.31
C LYS A 18 31.64 -9.98 -46.77
N PRO A 19 31.85 -10.67 -47.91
CA PRO A 19 30.89 -11.68 -48.40
C PRO A 19 30.65 -12.80 -47.37
N LEU A 20 29.38 -13.20 -47.26
CA LEU A 20 28.91 -14.28 -46.38
C LEU A 20 28.83 -15.59 -47.16
N LYS A 21 28.73 -16.71 -46.44
CA LYS A 21 28.65 -18.06 -47.03
C LYS A 21 27.39 -18.82 -46.61
N GLY A 22 26.79 -18.49 -45.48
CA GLY A 22 25.71 -19.26 -44.87
C GLY A 22 24.29 -18.86 -45.26
N CYS A 23 24.06 -17.65 -45.76
CA CYS A 23 22.70 -17.11 -45.94
C CYS A 23 21.87 -17.91 -46.95
N LEU A 24 22.45 -18.34 -48.06
CA LEU A 24 21.73 -19.16 -49.05
C LEU A 24 21.49 -20.60 -48.55
N ASN A 25 22.38 -21.14 -47.73
CA ASN A 25 22.19 -22.45 -47.11
C ASN A 25 21.08 -22.41 -46.06
N ASP A 26 21.01 -21.33 -45.28
CA ASP A 26 19.91 -21.08 -44.34
C ASP A 26 18.58 -20.94 -45.05
N LEU A 27 18.52 -20.15 -46.13
CA LEU A 27 17.32 -19.99 -46.95
C LEU A 27 16.82 -21.34 -47.48
N ALA A 28 17.71 -22.17 -48.02
CA ALA A 28 17.35 -23.49 -48.54
C ALA A 28 16.82 -24.43 -47.44
N ALA A 29 17.39 -24.36 -46.23
CA ALA A 29 16.94 -25.16 -45.11
C ALA A 29 15.58 -24.69 -44.56
N VAL A 30 15.34 -23.37 -44.51
CA VAL A 30 14.03 -22.81 -44.15
C VAL A 30 12.97 -23.17 -45.19
N GLU A 31 13.28 -23.11 -46.49
CA GLU A 31 12.39 -23.58 -47.55
C GLU A 31 12.04 -25.07 -47.36
N THR A 32 13.04 -25.90 -47.07
CA THR A 32 12.83 -27.33 -46.80
C THR A 32 11.92 -27.55 -45.59
N PHE A 33 12.16 -26.82 -44.51
CA PHE A 33 11.31 -26.86 -43.31
C PHE A 33 9.88 -26.43 -43.61
N LEU A 34 9.67 -25.32 -44.31
CA LEU A 34 8.32 -24.82 -44.64
C LEU A 34 7.53 -25.81 -45.49
N ARG A 35 8.18 -26.49 -46.43
CA ARG A 35 7.56 -27.56 -47.25
C ARG A 35 7.19 -28.79 -46.42
N TRP A 36 8.01 -29.14 -45.44
CA TRP A 36 7.69 -30.20 -44.50
C TRP A 36 6.55 -29.81 -43.55
N PHE A 37 6.56 -28.56 -43.06
CA PHE A 37 5.60 -28.03 -42.11
C PHE A 37 4.20 -27.79 -42.73
N GLN A 38 4.17 -27.32 -43.99
CA GLN A 38 2.95 -27.22 -44.80
C GLN A 38 3.12 -28.05 -46.09
N PRO A 39 2.78 -29.36 -46.05
CA PRO A 39 2.94 -30.26 -47.20
C PRO A 39 1.95 -29.99 -48.34
N ASP A 40 0.85 -29.27 -48.07
CA ASP A 40 -0.09 -28.84 -49.12
C ASP A 40 0.53 -27.70 -49.95
N ALA A 41 0.99 -28.05 -51.15
CA ALA A 41 1.59 -27.11 -52.10
C ALA A 41 0.64 -25.98 -52.53
N ASN A 42 -0.68 -26.12 -52.37
CA ASN A 42 -1.63 -25.04 -52.65
C ASN A 42 -1.70 -24.01 -51.52
N LYS A 43 -1.24 -24.37 -50.33
CA LYS A 43 -1.26 -23.52 -49.12
C LYS A 43 0.11 -22.98 -48.73
N LEU A 44 1.12 -23.13 -49.59
CA LEU A 44 2.45 -22.57 -49.41
C LEU A 44 2.84 -21.76 -50.65
N ARG A 45 3.15 -20.48 -50.45
CA ARG A 45 3.50 -19.51 -51.49
C ARG A 45 4.82 -18.84 -51.12
N ILE A 46 5.92 -19.31 -51.68
CA ILE A 46 7.26 -18.80 -51.38
C ILE A 46 7.74 -17.89 -52.52
N ARG A 47 8.06 -16.63 -52.20
CA ARG A 47 8.84 -15.71 -53.05
C ARG A 47 10.26 -15.63 -52.51
N LYS A 48 11.26 -15.85 -53.36
CA LYS A 48 12.68 -15.83 -52.98
C LYS A 48 13.38 -14.67 -53.68
N LEU A 49 14.22 -13.95 -52.96
CA LEU A 49 15.17 -12.98 -53.52
C LEU A 49 16.57 -13.40 -53.05
N VAL A 50 17.46 -13.69 -54.00
CA VAL A 50 18.81 -14.18 -53.70
C VAL A 50 19.86 -13.26 -54.33
N ASN A 51 20.90 -12.91 -53.55
CA ASN A 51 22.04 -12.10 -54.01
C ASN A 51 21.60 -10.88 -54.85
N GLU A 52 21.99 -10.81 -56.13
CA GLU A 52 21.72 -9.70 -57.04
C GLU A 52 20.23 -9.39 -57.26
N GLN A 53 19.34 -10.34 -56.95
CA GLN A 53 17.89 -10.13 -56.99
C GLN A 53 17.37 -9.42 -55.73
N ALA A 54 18.12 -9.47 -54.62
CA ALA A 54 17.74 -8.87 -53.35
C ALA A 54 18.23 -7.42 -53.24
N THR A 55 17.91 -6.61 -54.26
CA THR A 55 18.11 -5.17 -54.20
C THR A 55 17.12 -4.53 -53.22
N ARG A 56 17.42 -3.34 -52.71
CA ARG A 56 16.51 -2.62 -51.80
C ARG A 56 15.13 -2.42 -52.42
N ALA A 57 15.07 -2.08 -53.71
CA ALA A 57 13.82 -1.91 -54.44
C ALA A 57 13.04 -3.22 -54.53
N GLU A 58 13.69 -4.32 -54.91
CA GLU A 58 13.04 -5.64 -55.03
C GLU A 58 12.58 -6.20 -53.69
N VAL A 59 13.30 -5.92 -52.59
CA VAL A 59 12.86 -6.30 -51.24
C VAL A 59 11.60 -5.53 -50.85
N ILE A 60 11.55 -4.21 -51.09
CA ILE A 60 10.36 -3.37 -50.87
C ILE A 60 9.18 -3.90 -51.68
N ASP A 61 9.36 -4.11 -52.99
CA ASP A 61 8.33 -4.66 -53.90
C ASP A 61 7.98 -6.12 -53.57
N GLY A 62 8.88 -6.81 -52.86
CA GLY A 62 8.69 -8.13 -52.29
C GLY A 62 7.46 -8.20 -51.39
N PHE A 63 7.20 -7.18 -50.58
CA PHE A 63 6.08 -7.15 -49.63
C PHE A 63 4.71 -7.17 -50.32
N ALA A 64 4.62 -6.79 -51.61
CA ALA A 64 3.41 -6.97 -52.41
C ALA A 64 2.97 -8.44 -52.53
N HIS A 65 3.87 -9.40 -52.25
CA HIS A 65 3.52 -10.81 -52.11
C HIS A 65 2.42 -11.07 -51.06
N PHE A 66 2.34 -10.23 -50.03
CA PHE A 66 1.34 -10.33 -48.96
C PHE A 66 -0.05 -9.78 -49.36
N ASP A 67 -0.19 -9.17 -50.55
CA ASP A 67 -1.49 -8.68 -51.03
C ASP A 67 -2.49 -9.79 -51.32
N GLN A 68 -2.01 -10.98 -51.62
CA GLN A 68 -2.85 -12.14 -51.88
C GLN A 68 -3.39 -12.78 -50.60
N ALA A 69 -2.78 -12.48 -49.44
CA ALA A 69 -3.18 -13.05 -48.17
C ALA A 69 -4.50 -12.44 -47.68
N SER A 70 -5.39 -13.27 -47.15
CA SER A 70 -6.70 -12.84 -46.62
C SER A 70 -7.07 -13.63 -45.36
N GLY A 71 -7.95 -13.08 -44.51
CA GLY A 71 -8.46 -13.79 -43.34
C GLY A 71 -7.37 -14.23 -42.36
N THR A 72 -7.29 -15.54 -42.07
CA THR A 72 -6.37 -16.17 -41.10
C THR A 72 -5.05 -16.65 -41.72
N ASP A 73 -4.73 -16.21 -42.93
CA ASP A 73 -3.45 -16.49 -43.61
C ASP A 73 -2.25 -15.94 -42.83
N ILE A 74 -1.06 -16.47 -43.16
CA ILE A 74 0.19 -16.14 -42.48
C ILE A 74 1.16 -15.56 -43.50
N CYS A 75 1.69 -14.38 -43.19
CA CYS A 75 2.76 -13.74 -43.95
C CYS A 75 4.07 -13.84 -43.18
N LEU A 76 5.06 -14.50 -43.78
CA LEU A 76 6.40 -14.66 -43.21
C LEU A 76 7.39 -13.83 -44.02
N PHE A 77 8.08 -12.88 -43.39
CA PHE A 77 9.28 -12.25 -43.95
C PHE A 77 10.51 -12.81 -43.24
N TYR A 78 11.44 -13.42 -43.98
CA TYR A 78 12.68 -13.96 -43.41
C TYR A 78 13.88 -13.40 -44.19
N PHE A 79 14.71 -12.62 -43.50
CA PHE A 79 15.94 -12.05 -44.03
C PHE A 79 17.18 -12.78 -43.49
N PHE A 80 18.10 -13.16 -44.38
CA PHE A 80 19.39 -13.77 -44.08
C PHE A 80 20.50 -12.92 -44.73
N GLY A 81 21.27 -12.18 -43.94
CA GLY A 81 22.28 -11.28 -44.49
C GLY A 81 22.89 -10.35 -43.47
N HIS A 82 23.61 -9.34 -43.96
CA HIS A 82 24.15 -8.30 -43.11
C HIS A 82 23.07 -7.36 -42.58
N GLY A 83 23.22 -6.96 -41.32
CA GLY A 83 22.60 -5.75 -40.81
C GLY A 83 23.65 -4.67 -40.53
N SER A 84 23.16 -3.46 -40.31
CA SER A 84 23.94 -2.25 -40.06
C SER A 84 23.07 -1.28 -39.23
N PHE A 85 23.55 -0.06 -39.05
CA PHE A 85 22.80 1.05 -38.48
C PHE A 85 23.17 2.37 -39.18
N ALA A 86 22.33 3.39 -39.01
CA ALA A 86 22.53 4.74 -39.49
C ALA A 86 22.18 5.75 -38.39
N THR A 87 22.78 6.94 -38.43
CA THR A 87 22.36 8.04 -37.55
C THR A 87 20.92 8.44 -37.90
N ALA A 88 20.05 8.51 -36.88
CA ALA A 88 18.65 8.91 -37.07
C ALA A 88 18.56 10.39 -37.52
N PRO A 89 17.64 10.74 -38.44
CA PRO A 89 17.42 12.14 -38.82
C PRO A 89 16.86 12.97 -37.65
N ALA A 90 16.97 14.31 -37.75
CA ALA A 90 16.22 15.21 -36.89
C ALA A 90 14.71 14.90 -36.98
N GLY A 91 14.03 14.86 -35.83
CA GLY A 91 12.63 14.42 -35.73
C GLY A 91 12.48 12.97 -35.26
N PHE A 92 13.44 12.09 -35.53
CA PHE A 92 13.41 10.69 -35.08
C PHE A 92 14.23 10.42 -33.80
N TYR A 93 14.79 11.46 -33.17
CA TYR A 93 15.64 11.30 -31.99
C TYR A 93 14.84 10.87 -30.75
N SER A 94 15.27 9.77 -30.13
CA SER A 94 14.93 9.45 -28.74
C SER A 94 16.04 9.94 -27.80
N PRO A 95 15.73 10.38 -26.56
CA PRO A 95 16.73 10.70 -25.55
C PRO A 95 17.72 9.55 -25.27
N THR A 96 17.27 8.31 -25.44
CA THR A 96 18.02 7.08 -25.13
C THR A 96 18.63 6.39 -26.36
N ASN A 97 18.24 6.76 -27.58
CA ASN A 97 18.75 6.14 -28.80
C ASN A 97 18.84 7.13 -29.99
N ARG A 98 20.02 7.24 -30.60
CA ARG A 98 20.32 8.15 -31.73
C ARG A 98 20.56 7.43 -33.06
N PHE A 99 20.40 6.12 -33.11
CA PHE A 99 20.66 5.30 -34.29
C PHE A 99 19.41 4.52 -34.70
N HIS A 100 19.21 4.38 -36.01
CA HIS A 100 18.24 3.46 -36.59
C HIS A 100 18.96 2.22 -37.11
N GLN A 101 18.35 1.06 -36.88
CA GLN A 101 18.85 -0.21 -37.37
C GLN A 101 18.48 -0.40 -38.85
N SER A 102 19.29 -1.17 -39.58
CA SER A 102 19.09 -1.36 -41.01
C SER A 102 19.43 -2.77 -41.49
N LEU A 103 18.69 -3.26 -42.49
CA LEU A 103 18.99 -4.46 -43.25
C LEU A 103 19.77 -4.07 -44.51
N VAL A 104 20.91 -4.70 -44.73
CA VAL A 104 21.78 -4.41 -45.88
C VAL A 104 21.34 -5.27 -47.06
N CYS A 105 20.66 -4.66 -48.02
CA CYS A 105 20.34 -5.27 -49.31
C CYS A 105 21.59 -5.37 -50.19
N TRP A 106 21.51 -6.15 -51.27
CA TRP A 106 22.67 -6.45 -52.10
C TRP A 106 23.31 -5.20 -52.71
N ASP A 107 22.49 -4.23 -53.12
CA ASP A 107 22.89 -2.96 -53.71
C ASP A 107 23.13 -1.84 -52.68
N SER A 108 22.92 -2.08 -51.38
CA SER A 108 22.97 -1.04 -50.35
C SER A 108 24.33 -0.39 -50.16
N ARG A 109 25.41 -1.05 -50.60
CA ARG A 109 26.78 -0.54 -50.53
C ARG A 109 27.32 -0.07 -51.90
N ASN A 110 26.49 -0.10 -52.95
CA ASN A 110 26.82 0.49 -54.24
C ASN A 110 26.77 2.03 -54.16
N PRO A 111 27.43 2.78 -55.06
CA PRO A 111 27.30 4.23 -55.12
C PRO A 111 25.83 4.67 -55.23
N GLY A 112 25.36 5.48 -54.28
CA GLY A 112 23.96 5.92 -54.18
C GLY A 112 22.99 4.87 -53.60
N GLY A 113 23.48 3.68 -53.26
CA GLY A 113 22.72 2.63 -52.58
C GLY A 113 22.38 3.03 -51.14
N ARG A 114 21.29 2.45 -50.62
CA ARG A 114 20.80 2.68 -49.26
C ARG A 114 20.45 1.35 -48.60
N ASP A 115 20.54 1.30 -47.28
CA ASP A 115 19.97 0.18 -46.51
C ASP A 115 18.45 0.28 -46.46
N LEU A 116 17.79 -0.83 -46.13
CA LEU A 116 16.39 -0.83 -45.72
C LEU A 116 16.33 -0.57 -44.20
N MET A 117 15.80 0.57 -43.79
CA MET A 117 15.75 0.96 -42.38
C MET A 117 14.62 0.26 -41.62
N ASP A 118 14.80 0.05 -40.32
CA ASP A 118 13.79 -0.52 -39.41
C ASP A 118 12.44 0.21 -39.48
N LYS A 119 12.42 1.54 -39.58
CA LYS A 119 11.20 2.33 -39.75
C LYS A 119 10.52 2.07 -41.10
N GLU A 120 11.30 1.82 -42.15
CA GLU A 120 10.76 1.45 -43.47
C GLU A 120 10.17 0.05 -43.43
N LEU A 121 10.80 -0.88 -42.70
CA LEU A 121 10.25 -2.22 -42.47
C LEU A 121 8.93 -2.14 -41.69
N ALA A 122 8.87 -1.34 -40.62
CA ALA A 122 7.63 -1.09 -39.86
C ALA A 122 6.52 -0.51 -40.76
N TYR A 123 6.87 0.48 -41.59
CA TYR A 123 5.96 1.08 -42.58
C TYR A 123 5.43 0.02 -43.56
N LEU A 124 6.29 -0.86 -44.09
CA LEU A 124 5.88 -1.93 -45.01
C LEU A 124 4.91 -2.91 -44.34
N ILE A 125 5.19 -3.33 -43.11
CA ILE A 125 4.29 -4.21 -42.35
C ILE A 125 2.93 -3.54 -42.16
N TRP A 126 2.90 -2.25 -41.77
CA TRP A 126 1.67 -1.48 -41.63
C TRP A 126 0.89 -1.31 -42.95
N LYS A 127 1.60 -0.96 -44.04
CA LYS A 127 1.04 -0.75 -45.39
C LYS A 127 0.32 -2.00 -45.90
N TYR A 128 0.92 -3.18 -45.72
CA TYR A 128 0.38 -4.45 -46.22
C TYR A 128 -0.56 -5.16 -45.24
N SER A 129 -0.85 -4.57 -44.08
CA SER A 129 -1.81 -5.09 -43.10
C SER A 129 -2.92 -4.09 -42.77
N VAL A 130 -2.70 -3.24 -41.76
CA VAL A 130 -3.66 -2.32 -41.16
C VAL A 130 -4.16 -1.31 -42.19
N ALA A 131 -3.25 -0.66 -42.92
CA ALA A 131 -3.62 0.38 -43.88
C ALA A 131 -4.54 -0.15 -45.00
N ARG A 132 -4.39 -1.45 -45.34
CA ARG A 132 -5.21 -2.17 -46.33
C ARG A 132 -6.36 -2.96 -45.69
N GLN A 133 -6.71 -2.65 -44.45
CA GLN A 133 -7.85 -3.23 -43.71
C GLN A 133 -7.77 -4.76 -43.52
N LYS A 134 -6.56 -5.33 -43.48
CA LYS A 134 -6.31 -6.76 -43.24
C LYS A 134 -6.00 -7.02 -41.76
N THR A 135 -6.95 -6.73 -40.89
CA THR A 135 -6.73 -6.72 -39.42
C THR A 135 -6.55 -8.11 -38.79
N ALA A 136 -6.93 -9.19 -39.49
CA ALA A 136 -6.78 -10.57 -39.01
C ALA A 136 -5.51 -11.29 -39.51
N LEU A 137 -4.69 -10.61 -40.33
CA LEU A 137 -3.50 -11.19 -40.95
C LEU A 137 -2.40 -11.43 -39.90
N ARG A 138 -1.77 -12.61 -39.92
CA ARG A 138 -0.65 -12.91 -39.03
C ARG A 138 0.67 -12.65 -39.74
N ILE A 139 1.41 -11.64 -39.28
CA ILE A 139 2.73 -11.33 -39.82
C ILE A 139 3.80 -11.82 -38.87
N VAL A 140 4.75 -12.59 -39.40
CA VAL A 140 5.96 -13.05 -38.70
C VAL A 140 7.17 -12.53 -39.45
N VAL A 141 8.05 -11.85 -38.73
CA VAL A 141 9.30 -11.30 -39.24
C VAL A 141 10.44 -12.05 -38.56
N ILE A 142 11.40 -12.53 -39.34
CA ILE A 142 12.60 -13.16 -38.80
C ILE A 142 13.83 -12.54 -39.47
N THR A 143 14.75 -12.02 -38.67
CA THR A 143 15.95 -11.33 -39.16
C THR A 143 17.19 -12.01 -38.61
N ASP A 144 17.87 -12.78 -39.47
CA ASP A 144 19.19 -13.35 -39.20
C ASP A 144 20.29 -12.40 -39.70
N SER A 145 20.40 -11.27 -38.98
CA SER A 145 21.28 -10.13 -39.23
C SER A 145 21.69 -9.45 -37.90
N CYS A 146 22.78 -8.67 -37.89
CA CYS A 146 23.24 -7.91 -36.71
C CYS A 146 22.96 -6.42 -36.87
N HIS A 147 22.61 -5.72 -35.79
CA HIS A 147 22.43 -4.26 -35.81
C HIS A 147 23.34 -3.51 -34.82
N SER A 148 24.38 -4.17 -34.29
CA SER A 148 25.15 -3.67 -33.15
C SER A 148 26.09 -2.51 -33.44
N GLY A 149 25.95 -1.45 -32.63
CA GLY A 149 26.65 -0.17 -32.73
C GLY A 149 27.94 0.01 -31.92
N THR A 150 28.65 -1.04 -31.53
CA THR A 150 29.87 -0.91 -30.74
C THR A 150 31.10 -0.56 -31.59
N VAL A 151 31.34 0.75 -31.73
CA VAL A 151 32.70 1.29 -31.78
C VAL A 151 33.41 0.81 -30.51
N THR A 152 34.55 0.12 -30.64
CA THR A 152 35.41 -0.46 -29.59
C THR A 152 34.93 -1.76 -28.91
N ARG A 153 35.40 -2.91 -29.44
CA ARG A 153 36.07 -3.99 -28.69
C ARG A 153 36.95 -4.79 -29.65
N ASN A 154 38.20 -4.35 -29.81
CA ASN A 154 39.28 -5.23 -30.23
C ASN A 154 39.92 -5.82 -28.97
N ALA A 155 40.34 -7.09 -29.05
CA ALA A 155 40.99 -7.90 -28.01
C ALA A 155 39.99 -8.46 -26.99
N THR A 156 39.78 -9.76 -26.81
CA THR A 156 40.61 -10.95 -27.02
C THR A 156 39.66 -12.15 -27.08
N GLU A 157 39.66 -12.93 -28.16
CA GLU A 157 39.33 -14.37 -28.14
C GLU A 157 39.58 -14.95 -29.54
N ASN A 158 40.12 -16.17 -29.58
CA ASN A 158 40.63 -16.85 -30.76
C ASN A 158 39.55 -17.03 -31.85
N ARG A 159 39.33 -16.02 -32.70
CA ARG A 159 38.44 -16.15 -33.87
C ARG A 159 39.10 -17.10 -34.88
N THR A 160 38.56 -18.30 -35.04
CA THR A 160 38.90 -19.19 -36.15
C THR A 160 38.41 -18.57 -37.46
N GLU A 161 39.04 -18.88 -38.60
CA GLU A 161 38.62 -18.38 -39.93
C GLU A 161 37.17 -18.78 -40.32
N GLU A 162 36.57 -19.71 -39.56
CA GLU A 162 35.25 -20.29 -39.80
C GLU A 162 34.11 -19.45 -39.21
N LEU A 163 34.34 -18.67 -38.15
CA LEU A 163 33.31 -17.86 -37.48
C LEU A 163 33.26 -16.43 -38.06
N ARG A 164 32.12 -16.03 -38.62
CA ARG A 164 31.95 -14.72 -39.29
C ARG A 164 30.72 -13.98 -38.78
N GLU A 165 30.84 -12.67 -38.61
CA GLU A 165 29.73 -11.81 -38.19
C GLU A 165 28.87 -11.38 -39.38
N ARG A 166 27.55 -11.34 -39.20
CA ARG A 166 26.57 -10.84 -40.17
C ARG A 166 26.30 -9.34 -39.97
N SER A 167 27.37 -8.56 -39.87
CA SER A 167 27.36 -7.10 -39.67
C SER A 167 28.21 -6.37 -40.71
N LEU A 168 27.79 -5.17 -41.10
CA LEU A 168 28.65 -4.21 -41.81
C LEU A 168 28.86 -2.95 -40.97
N ASP A 169 29.86 -2.17 -41.39
CA ASP A 169 30.12 -0.85 -40.83
C ASP A 169 28.90 0.08 -41.04
N PRO A 170 28.73 1.11 -40.20
CA PRO A 170 27.57 2.00 -40.23
C PRO A 170 27.33 2.56 -41.63
N PHE A 171 26.07 2.80 -41.96
CA PHE A 171 25.70 3.42 -43.23
C PHE A 171 26.44 4.75 -43.38
N PRO A 172 27.27 4.93 -44.43
CA PRO A 172 28.18 6.08 -44.52
C PRO A 172 27.49 7.39 -44.94
N GLY A 173 26.20 7.34 -45.32
CA GLY A 173 25.44 8.52 -45.75
C GLY A 173 24.63 9.17 -44.64
N THR A 174 24.34 10.46 -44.80
CA THR A 174 23.38 11.19 -43.95
C THR A 174 21.98 11.04 -44.53
N LEU A 175 20.99 10.75 -43.69
CA LEU A 175 19.58 10.65 -44.09
C LEU A 175 18.77 11.81 -43.52
N THR A 176 17.80 12.31 -44.30
CA THR A 176 16.70 13.14 -43.81
C THR A 176 15.44 12.30 -43.60
N ALA A 177 14.38 12.86 -42.99
CA ALA A 177 13.14 12.13 -42.78
C ALA A 177 12.45 11.75 -44.11
N GLU A 178 12.52 12.64 -45.09
CA GLU A 178 11.95 12.47 -46.44
C GLU A 178 12.63 11.38 -47.25
N ASP A 179 13.84 10.96 -46.87
CA ASP A 179 14.55 9.87 -47.52
C ASP A 179 13.89 8.50 -47.26
N TYR A 180 13.10 8.38 -46.19
CA TYR A 180 12.47 7.12 -45.79
C TYR A 180 11.36 6.74 -46.76
N TYR A 181 11.37 5.47 -47.18
CA TYR A 181 10.34 4.91 -48.05
C TYR A 181 8.96 5.04 -47.38
N GLY A 182 8.00 5.57 -48.15
CA GLY A 182 6.64 5.79 -47.68
C GLY A 182 6.42 7.06 -46.86
N PHE A 183 7.44 7.90 -46.63
CA PHE A 183 7.33 9.10 -45.79
C PHE A 183 6.20 10.03 -46.21
N SER A 184 6.09 10.30 -47.51
CA SER A 184 5.02 11.14 -48.08
C SER A 184 3.85 10.35 -48.69
N GLU A 185 3.84 9.02 -48.57
CA GLU A 185 2.80 8.18 -49.16
C GLU A 185 1.56 8.10 -48.24
N GLU A 186 0.38 8.26 -48.84
CA GLU A 186 -0.90 8.02 -48.19
C GLU A 186 -1.51 6.71 -48.69
N VAL A 187 -1.83 5.80 -47.77
CA VAL A 187 -2.48 4.52 -48.05
C VAL A 187 -3.89 4.58 -47.48
N ASN A 188 -4.91 4.51 -48.35
CA ASN A 188 -6.33 4.63 -47.97
C ASN A 188 -6.65 5.88 -47.12
N GLY A 189 -6.02 7.02 -47.44
CA GLY A 189 -6.21 8.28 -46.74
C GLY A 189 -5.49 8.38 -45.38
N GLN A 190 -4.59 7.43 -45.08
CA GLN A 190 -3.77 7.43 -43.86
C GLN A 190 -2.29 7.58 -44.20
N ARG A 191 -1.56 8.41 -43.46
CA ARG A 191 -0.10 8.54 -43.58
C ARG A 191 0.61 7.55 -42.67
N GLY A 192 1.57 6.80 -43.20
CA GLY A 192 2.33 5.85 -42.39
C GLY A 192 3.32 6.50 -41.43
N TYR A 193 3.71 7.76 -41.66
CA TYR A 193 4.54 8.56 -40.77
C TYR A 193 3.74 9.74 -40.23
N VAL A 194 3.79 9.94 -38.92
CA VAL A 194 3.04 10.97 -38.21
C VAL A 194 4.03 11.90 -37.53
N THR A 195 3.99 13.17 -37.92
CA THR A 195 4.75 14.24 -37.28
C THR A 195 3.89 14.86 -36.18
N SER A 196 4.48 14.95 -34.99
CA SER A 196 3.92 15.61 -33.81
C SER A 196 4.93 16.60 -33.24
N SER A 197 4.50 17.46 -32.33
CA SER A 197 5.37 18.41 -31.61
C SER A 197 5.34 18.05 -30.14
N GLU A 198 6.48 17.64 -29.58
CA GLU A 198 6.62 17.31 -28.16
C GLU A 198 7.67 18.25 -27.55
N SER A 199 7.27 19.02 -26.53
CA SER A 199 8.13 20.01 -25.85
C SER A 199 8.79 21.04 -26.80
N GLY A 200 8.12 21.39 -27.91
CA GLY A 200 8.62 22.33 -28.92
C GLY A 200 9.66 21.72 -29.88
N LYS A 201 9.87 20.40 -29.85
CA LYS A 201 10.67 19.66 -30.82
C LYS A 201 9.76 18.82 -31.71
N GLU A 202 10.08 18.77 -32.99
CA GLU A 202 9.43 17.88 -33.93
C GLU A 202 9.75 16.43 -33.57
N LEU A 203 8.72 15.58 -33.48
CA LEU A 203 8.81 14.14 -33.27
C LEU A 203 8.07 13.41 -34.40
N ILE A 204 8.79 12.56 -35.10
CA ILE A 204 8.29 11.75 -36.21
C ILE A 204 8.18 10.30 -35.73
N THR A 205 6.97 9.75 -35.83
CA THR A 205 6.68 8.36 -35.49
C THR A 205 6.17 7.61 -36.72
N VAL A 206 6.47 6.30 -36.78
CA VAL A 206 5.93 5.42 -37.83
C VAL A 206 4.75 4.63 -37.26
N GLN A 207 3.69 4.48 -38.04
CA GLN A 207 2.56 3.65 -37.67
C GLN A 207 3.00 2.18 -37.60
N THR A 208 2.60 1.49 -36.53
CA THR A 208 2.92 0.08 -36.32
C THR A 208 1.74 -0.82 -36.69
N ALA A 209 2.00 -2.11 -36.84
CA ALA A 209 0.99 -3.11 -37.11
C ALA A 209 1.22 -4.41 -36.32
N PRO A 210 0.17 -5.19 -36.01
CA PRO A 210 0.28 -6.44 -35.25
C PRO A 210 1.21 -7.46 -35.93
N HIS A 211 2.35 -7.78 -35.32
CA HIS A 211 3.28 -8.80 -35.84
C HIS A 211 4.16 -9.41 -34.75
N ILE A 212 4.77 -10.55 -35.09
CA ILE A 212 5.77 -11.25 -34.26
C ILE A 212 7.12 -11.09 -34.93
N HIS A 213 8.13 -10.63 -34.22
CA HIS A 213 9.49 -10.49 -34.74
C HIS A 213 10.49 -11.31 -33.94
N LEU A 214 11.23 -12.19 -34.63
CA LEU A 214 12.36 -12.95 -34.09
C LEU A 214 13.67 -12.37 -34.64
N ALA A 215 14.49 -11.78 -33.77
CA ALA A 215 15.80 -11.27 -34.14
C ALA A 215 16.91 -12.23 -33.69
N ALA A 216 17.94 -12.39 -34.52
CA ALA A 216 19.04 -13.33 -34.26
C ALA A 216 20.04 -12.92 -33.17
N ALA A 217 20.05 -11.64 -32.82
CA ALA A 217 20.92 -11.05 -31.80
C ALA A 217 20.28 -9.77 -31.24
N ARG A 218 20.69 -9.36 -30.04
CA ARG A 218 20.34 -8.05 -29.46
C ARG A 218 21.05 -6.90 -30.15
N ASP A 219 20.57 -5.68 -29.87
CA ASP A 219 21.06 -4.41 -30.41
C ASP A 219 22.54 -4.11 -30.12
N ASN A 220 23.18 -4.81 -29.18
CA ASN A 220 24.59 -4.68 -28.83
C ASN A 220 25.42 -5.94 -29.17
N GLN A 221 24.81 -6.92 -29.83
CA GLN A 221 25.39 -8.22 -30.15
C GLN A 221 25.40 -8.50 -31.66
N THR A 222 26.26 -9.43 -32.08
CA THR A 222 26.37 -9.84 -33.48
C THR A 222 25.83 -11.24 -33.70
N ALA A 223 24.91 -11.38 -34.66
CA ALA A 223 24.58 -12.62 -35.32
C ALA A 223 25.76 -13.17 -36.14
N LYS A 224 26.04 -14.47 -36.02
CA LYS A 224 27.23 -15.11 -36.60
C LYS A 224 26.87 -16.30 -37.50
N GLU A 225 27.74 -16.60 -38.45
CA GLU A 225 27.74 -17.85 -39.23
C GLU A 225 29.00 -18.67 -38.95
N ASN A 226 28.83 -19.99 -38.96
CA ASN A 226 29.92 -20.94 -38.76
C ASN A 226 29.73 -22.18 -39.66
N VAL A 227 30.75 -23.02 -39.77
CA VAL A 227 30.67 -24.32 -40.45
C VAL A 227 30.02 -25.34 -39.50
N LEU A 228 28.78 -25.71 -39.80
CA LEU A 228 27.99 -26.68 -39.04
C LEU A 228 27.75 -27.91 -39.92
N ASN A 229 28.17 -29.09 -39.47
CA ASN A 229 28.08 -30.35 -40.23
C ASN A 229 28.67 -30.24 -41.66
N GLY A 230 29.80 -29.55 -41.81
CA GLY A 230 30.49 -29.37 -43.09
C GLY A 230 29.89 -28.31 -44.02
N GLN A 231 28.88 -27.56 -43.59
CA GLN A 231 28.24 -26.51 -44.39
C GLN A 231 28.22 -25.18 -43.62
N ALA A 232 28.55 -24.06 -44.27
CA ALA A 232 28.43 -22.74 -43.65
C ALA A 232 26.94 -22.41 -43.40
N ARG A 233 26.57 -22.04 -42.18
CA ARG A 233 25.19 -21.77 -41.75
C ARG A 233 25.17 -20.65 -40.69
N GLY A 234 24.11 -19.86 -40.66
CA GLY A 234 23.85 -18.93 -39.58
C GLY A 234 23.55 -19.69 -38.30
N LEU A 235 24.24 -19.36 -37.21
CA LEU A 235 24.09 -20.05 -35.93
C LEU A 235 22.64 -19.93 -35.41
N PHE A 236 22.01 -18.76 -35.60
CA PHE A 236 20.62 -18.53 -35.21
C PHE A 236 19.65 -19.39 -36.01
N THR A 237 19.65 -19.28 -37.35
CA THR A 237 18.73 -20.07 -38.19
C THR A 237 18.93 -21.57 -37.99
N TYR A 238 20.16 -22.04 -37.85
CA TYR A 238 20.45 -23.45 -37.58
C TYR A 238 19.80 -23.91 -36.26
N SER A 239 20.01 -23.15 -35.18
CA SER A 239 19.48 -23.46 -33.85
C SER A 239 17.95 -23.38 -33.81
N LEU A 240 17.37 -22.35 -34.43
CA LEU A 240 15.93 -22.17 -34.56
C LEU A 240 15.28 -23.37 -35.27
N LEU A 241 15.86 -23.81 -36.39
CA LEU A 241 15.35 -24.95 -37.16
C LEU A 241 15.48 -26.27 -36.38
N LYS A 242 16.56 -26.47 -35.62
CA LYS A 242 16.73 -27.66 -34.79
C LYS A 242 15.66 -27.71 -33.69
N ALA A 243 15.41 -26.59 -32.99
CA ALA A 243 14.33 -26.50 -32.00
C ALA A 243 12.95 -26.77 -32.63
N LEU A 244 12.66 -26.22 -33.82
CA LEU A 244 11.43 -26.47 -34.56
C LEU A 244 11.28 -27.94 -34.98
N GLN A 245 12.35 -28.58 -35.45
CA GLN A 245 12.32 -29.99 -35.87
C GLN A 245 12.08 -30.93 -34.68
N GLU A 246 12.79 -30.73 -33.56
CA GLU A 246 12.66 -31.55 -32.35
C GLU A 246 11.26 -31.45 -31.73
N SER A 247 10.65 -30.25 -31.78
CA SER A 247 9.27 -30.01 -31.33
C SER A 247 8.20 -30.37 -32.37
N LYS A 248 8.60 -30.87 -33.54
CA LYS A 248 7.73 -31.11 -34.70
C LYS A 248 6.89 -29.88 -35.08
N GLY A 249 7.40 -28.68 -34.83
CA GLY A 249 6.71 -27.41 -35.05
C GLY A 249 5.56 -27.12 -34.08
N LEU A 250 5.35 -27.95 -33.05
CA LEU A 250 4.33 -27.78 -32.01
C LEU A 250 4.91 -27.05 -30.80
N ILE A 251 5.43 -25.85 -31.04
CA ILE A 251 6.17 -25.04 -30.06
C ILE A 251 5.67 -23.60 -30.08
N SER A 252 5.55 -22.97 -28.92
CA SER A 252 5.19 -21.55 -28.82
C SER A 252 6.36 -20.65 -29.23
N TYR A 253 6.11 -19.39 -29.61
CA TYR A 253 7.20 -18.44 -29.90
C TYR A 253 8.12 -18.20 -28.70
N ALA A 254 7.56 -18.08 -27.50
CA ALA A 254 8.32 -17.90 -26.26
C ALA A 254 9.26 -19.10 -25.99
N GLU A 255 8.74 -20.32 -26.18
CA GLU A 255 9.51 -21.54 -25.99
C GLU A 255 10.55 -21.73 -27.11
N LEU A 256 10.18 -21.40 -28.35
CA LEU A 256 11.06 -21.49 -29.51
C LEU A 256 12.28 -20.58 -29.36
N ILE A 257 12.09 -19.33 -28.98
CA ILE A 257 13.22 -18.39 -28.83
C ILE A 257 14.14 -18.81 -27.69
N ARG A 258 13.58 -19.32 -26.58
CA ARG A 258 14.38 -19.80 -25.44
C ARG A 258 15.21 -21.02 -25.81
N ARG A 259 14.62 -22.02 -26.46
CA ARG A 259 15.37 -23.20 -26.92
C ARG A 259 16.44 -22.81 -27.93
N THR A 260 16.16 -21.86 -28.82
CA THR A 260 17.13 -21.32 -29.77
C THR A 260 18.33 -20.68 -29.06
N GLU A 261 18.07 -19.84 -28.05
CA GLU A 261 19.10 -19.22 -27.21
C GLU A 261 19.97 -20.26 -26.49
N LEU A 262 19.35 -21.25 -25.86
CA LEU A 262 20.06 -22.32 -25.16
C LEU A 262 20.93 -23.15 -26.11
N GLN A 263 20.52 -23.34 -27.37
CA GLN A 263 21.35 -24.00 -28.38
C GLN A 263 22.50 -23.11 -28.85
N LEU A 264 22.27 -21.81 -29.00
CA LEU A 264 23.29 -20.84 -29.36
C LEU A 264 24.42 -20.79 -28.33
N LYS A 265 24.09 -20.88 -27.03
CA LYS A 265 25.05 -20.92 -25.90
C LYS A 265 26.04 -22.11 -25.97
N SER A 266 25.76 -23.14 -26.76
CA SER A 266 26.70 -24.24 -27.02
C SER A 266 27.75 -23.89 -28.11
N TYR A 267 27.54 -22.83 -28.88
CA TYR A 267 28.43 -22.39 -29.96
C TYR A 267 29.11 -21.04 -29.68
N VAL A 268 28.37 -20.08 -29.11
CA VAL A 268 28.81 -18.69 -28.90
C VAL A 268 28.19 -18.11 -27.63
N THR A 269 28.87 -17.17 -27.00
CA THR A 269 28.48 -16.57 -25.71
C THR A 269 27.88 -15.18 -25.82
N ASP A 270 28.05 -14.52 -26.97
CA ASP A 270 27.69 -13.12 -27.24
C ASP A 270 26.66 -12.98 -28.38
N GLN A 271 25.72 -13.93 -28.47
CA GLN A 271 24.62 -13.91 -29.43
C GLN A 271 23.34 -14.46 -28.79
N ASN A 272 22.51 -13.55 -28.27
CA ASN A 272 21.22 -13.88 -27.65
C ASN A 272 20.08 -13.42 -28.57
N PRO A 273 19.20 -14.33 -29.01
CA PRO A 273 18.10 -13.98 -29.88
C PRO A 273 16.97 -13.29 -29.10
N LEU A 274 16.15 -12.50 -29.80
CA LEU A 274 15.08 -11.70 -29.21
C LEU A 274 13.72 -12.04 -29.82
N LEU A 275 12.68 -12.04 -28.99
CA LEU A 275 11.28 -12.13 -29.40
C LEU A 275 10.57 -10.81 -29.10
N ASN A 276 10.16 -10.11 -30.15
CA ASN A 276 9.35 -8.90 -30.06
C ASN A 276 7.90 -9.23 -30.48
N ILE A 277 6.94 -8.80 -29.64
CA ILE A 277 5.51 -8.95 -29.90
C ILE A 277 4.95 -7.55 -30.09
N GLU A 278 4.80 -7.15 -31.35
CA GLU A 278 4.44 -5.78 -31.72
C GLU A 278 2.94 -5.68 -31.97
N SER A 279 2.28 -4.73 -31.29
CA SER A 279 0.86 -4.42 -31.47
C SER A 279 -0.11 -5.61 -31.31
N LEU A 280 0.32 -6.72 -30.69
CA LEU A 280 -0.48 -7.89 -30.33
C LEU A 280 -0.70 -8.01 -28.81
N PRO A 281 -1.70 -8.78 -28.33
CA PRO A 281 -1.82 -9.13 -26.92
C PRO A 281 -0.60 -9.91 -26.40
N SER A 282 -0.30 -9.79 -25.11
CA SER A 282 0.87 -10.43 -24.50
C SER A 282 0.84 -11.97 -24.59
N ASP A 283 -0.32 -12.60 -24.60
CA ASP A 283 -0.40 -14.05 -24.78
C ASP A 283 -0.06 -14.53 -26.20
N ALA A 284 0.13 -13.63 -27.18
CA ALA A 284 0.56 -14.01 -28.53
C ALA A 284 1.92 -14.72 -28.55
N ALA A 285 2.78 -14.49 -27.55
CA ALA A 285 4.03 -15.24 -27.38
C ALA A 285 3.80 -16.75 -27.12
N ARG A 286 2.62 -17.13 -26.61
CA ARG A 286 2.21 -18.52 -26.39
C ARG A 286 1.61 -19.17 -27.65
N ASN A 287 1.34 -18.40 -28.70
CA ASN A 287 0.89 -18.96 -29.97
C ASN A 287 1.95 -19.89 -30.54
N ARG A 288 1.52 -20.99 -31.13
CA ARG A 288 2.42 -21.91 -31.83
C ARG A 288 3.03 -21.23 -33.06
N PHE A 289 4.27 -21.61 -33.38
CA PHE A 289 4.99 -21.08 -34.54
C PHE A 289 4.16 -21.24 -35.82
N LEU A 290 3.92 -20.13 -36.52
CA LEU A 290 3.08 -20.03 -37.72
C LEU A 290 1.68 -20.69 -37.55
N GLN A 291 1.11 -20.64 -36.35
CA GLN A 291 -0.22 -21.19 -36.05
C GLN A 291 -1.00 -20.27 -35.10
N SER A 292 -2.31 -20.43 -35.06
CA SER A 292 -3.21 -19.64 -34.19
C SER A 292 -3.50 -20.28 -32.84
N GLU A 293 -3.15 -21.55 -32.69
CA GLU A 293 -3.38 -22.30 -31.46
C GLU A 293 -2.36 -21.88 -30.40
N THR A 294 -2.87 -21.50 -29.23
CA THR A 294 -2.04 -21.26 -28.05
C THR A 294 -1.53 -22.60 -27.54
N SER A 295 -0.22 -22.69 -27.25
CA SER A 295 0.32 -23.88 -26.60
C SER A 295 -0.20 -23.98 -25.17
N THR A 296 -0.72 -25.16 -24.83
CA THR A 296 -1.12 -25.55 -23.45
C THR A 296 0.08 -26.04 -22.63
N THR A 297 1.26 -26.18 -23.24
CA THR A 297 2.48 -26.61 -22.55
C THR A 297 2.89 -25.58 -21.50
N LYS A 298 3.02 -26.01 -20.24
CA LYS A 298 3.54 -25.20 -19.14
C LYS A 298 4.97 -24.73 -19.46
N PRO A 299 5.41 -23.55 -18.98
CA PRO A 299 6.81 -23.17 -19.04
C PRO A 299 7.63 -24.27 -18.37
N THR A 300 8.52 -24.89 -19.12
CA THR A 300 9.44 -25.91 -18.58
C THR A 300 10.79 -25.25 -18.41
N ASN A 301 11.49 -25.60 -17.34
CA ASN A 301 12.90 -25.29 -17.28
C ASN A 301 13.64 -26.22 -18.23
N TRP A 302 14.77 -25.76 -18.74
CA TRP A 302 15.63 -26.52 -19.61
C TRP A 302 17.02 -26.59 -19.03
N VAL A 303 17.58 -27.79 -19.08
CA VAL A 303 18.97 -28.06 -18.79
C VAL A 303 19.72 -28.25 -20.10
N ALA A 304 20.76 -27.45 -20.30
CA ALA A 304 21.60 -27.46 -21.49
C ALA A 304 23.07 -27.32 -21.12
N PHE A 305 23.97 -27.85 -21.96
CA PHE A 305 25.40 -27.67 -21.78
C PHE A 305 25.86 -26.35 -22.39
N THR A 306 26.52 -25.53 -21.58
CA THR A 306 27.15 -24.28 -21.95
C THR A 306 28.66 -24.47 -22.01
N GLY A 307 29.33 -23.85 -22.99
CA GLY A 307 30.78 -23.99 -23.14
C GLY A 307 31.59 -23.38 -21.99
N GLN A 308 31.02 -22.43 -21.24
CA GLN A 308 31.70 -21.73 -20.14
C GLN A 308 31.45 -22.36 -18.76
N ARG A 309 30.22 -22.79 -18.48
CA ARG A 309 29.76 -23.18 -17.13
C ARG A 309 29.36 -24.64 -17.03
N GLY A 310 29.49 -25.41 -18.10
CA GLY A 310 29.03 -26.80 -18.16
C GLY A 310 27.52 -26.87 -18.21
N TRP A 311 26.92 -27.85 -17.51
CA TRP A 311 25.47 -28.02 -17.49
C TRP A 311 24.79 -26.92 -16.68
N CYS A 312 23.89 -26.17 -17.31
CA CYS A 312 23.12 -25.11 -16.66
C CYS A 312 21.62 -25.35 -16.82
N ILE A 313 20.85 -24.98 -15.80
CA ILE A 313 19.41 -24.80 -15.85
C ILE A 313 19.08 -23.33 -16.07
N ASP A 314 18.03 -23.06 -16.85
CA ASP A 314 17.47 -21.72 -17.04
C ASP A 314 16.61 -21.23 -15.85
N ALA A 315 17.16 -21.36 -14.64
CA ALA A 315 16.65 -20.85 -13.39
C ALA A 315 17.82 -20.25 -12.60
N GLY A 316 17.78 -18.97 -12.29
CA GLY A 316 18.81 -18.26 -11.53
C GLY A 316 18.26 -17.52 -10.31
N ALA A 317 19.11 -16.80 -9.59
CA ALA A 317 18.77 -16.09 -8.36
C ALA A 317 17.62 -15.07 -8.56
N VAL A 318 17.57 -14.37 -9.71
CA VAL A 318 16.49 -13.43 -10.01
C VAL A 318 15.18 -14.13 -10.36
N LEU A 319 15.18 -15.46 -10.52
CA LEU A 319 14.00 -16.32 -10.61
C LEU A 319 13.72 -17.07 -9.30
N GLY A 320 14.53 -16.86 -8.25
CA GLY A 320 14.43 -17.50 -6.95
C GLY A 320 15.20 -18.82 -6.80
N ALA A 321 16.06 -19.18 -7.76
CA ALA A 321 16.90 -20.38 -7.66
C ALA A 321 17.93 -20.27 -6.53
N ARG A 322 18.14 -21.39 -5.83
CA ARG A 322 19.13 -21.50 -4.75
C ARG A 322 20.01 -22.73 -4.94
N SER A 323 21.23 -22.64 -4.44
CA SER A 323 22.14 -23.78 -4.39
C SER A 323 21.53 -24.94 -3.60
N GLY A 324 21.64 -26.15 -4.15
CA GLY A 324 21.08 -27.37 -3.60
C GLY A 324 19.62 -27.67 -3.98
N ASP A 325 18.91 -26.75 -4.65
CA ASP A 325 17.57 -26.98 -5.20
C ASP A 325 17.55 -28.23 -6.09
N VAL A 326 16.46 -28.99 -6.06
CA VAL A 326 16.35 -30.25 -6.81
C VAL A 326 15.88 -29.97 -8.23
N VAL A 327 16.55 -30.61 -9.18
CA VAL A 327 16.22 -30.57 -10.60
C VAL A 327 15.97 -31.99 -11.09
N MET A 328 14.77 -32.23 -11.63
CA MET A 328 14.36 -33.50 -12.20
C MET A 328 14.29 -33.38 -13.71
N LEU A 329 15.10 -34.15 -14.45
CA LEU A 329 15.09 -34.15 -15.91
C LEU A 329 14.03 -35.11 -16.46
N GLU A 330 13.51 -34.82 -17.66
CA GLU A 330 12.52 -35.65 -18.37
C GLU A 330 12.99 -37.09 -18.64
N ASN A 331 14.30 -37.32 -18.67
CA ASN A 331 14.90 -38.63 -18.83
C ASN A 331 15.01 -39.43 -17.51
N GLY A 332 14.46 -38.91 -16.42
CA GLY A 332 14.45 -39.53 -15.09
C GLY A 332 15.70 -39.26 -14.24
N VAL A 333 16.68 -38.50 -14.74
CA VAL A 333 17.87 -38.12 -13.96
C VAL A 333 17.50 -37.02 -12.95
N SER A 334 17.83 -37.25 -11.68
CA SER A 334 17.75 -36.24 -10.62
C SER A 334 19.13 -35.63 -10.40
N THR A 335 19.18 -34.30 -10.32
CA THR A 335 20.39 -33.51 -10.02
C THR A 335 20.03 -32.35 -9.08
N ARG A 336 21.02 -31.53 -8.73
CA ARG A 336 20.84 -30.34 -7.90
C ARG A 336 21.49 -29.13 -8.55
N ILE A 337 20.94 -27.96 -8.24
CA ILE A 337 21.57 -26.69 -8.54
C ILE A 337 22.89 -26.58 -7.76
N GLY A 338 23.96 -26.19 -8.45
CA GLY A 338 25.26 -25.84 -7.88
C GLY A 338 25.38 -24.33 -7.69
N GLU A 339 26.36 -23.71 -8.36
CA GLU A 339 26.51 -22.25 -8.41
C GLU A 339 25.30 -21.60 -9.08
N VAL A 340 24.76 -20.56 -8.42
CA VAL A 340 23.62 -19.76 -8.88
C VAL A 340 24.11 -18.44 -9.45
N PHE A 341 23.70 -18.12 -10.68
CA PHE A 341 23.86 -16.80 -11.29
C PHE A 341 22.50 -16.09 -11.33
N PRO A 342 22.42 -14.79 -11.68
CA PRO A 342 21.14 -14.09 -11.72
C PRO A 342 20.08 -14.86 -12.53
N GLU A 343 20.43 -15.33 -13.72
CA GLU A 343 19.44 -15.83 -14.69
C GLU A 343 19.50 -17.33 -14.92
N GLU A 344 20.63 -17.96 -14.67
CA GLU A 344 20.82 -19.39 -14.81
C GLU A 344 21.60 -19.93 -13.62
N SER A 345 21.57 -21.24 -13.43
CA SER A 345 22.40 -21.88 -12.41
C SER A 345 23.06 -23.11 -12.99
N THR A 346 24.27 -23.43 -12.53
CA THR A 346 24.87 -24.73 -12.86
C THR A 346 24.05 -25.85 -12.24
N VAL A 347 24.08 -27.04 -12.85
CA VAL A 347 23.53 -28.26 -12.27
C VAL A 347 24.62 -29.32 -12.15
N LEU A 348 24.60 -30.05 -11.04
CA LEU A 348 25.56 -31.12 -10.73
C LEU A 348 25.26 -32.36 -11.58
N ALA A 349 25.70 -32.37 -12.83
CA ALA A 349 25.29 -33.32 -13.85
C ALA A 349 25.45 -34.82 -13.46
N GLY A 350 24.51 -35.65 -13.90
CA GLY A 350 24.60 -37.12 -13.83
C GLY A 350 25.33 -37.72 -15.04
N PRO A 351 25.92 -38.93 -14.93
CA PRO A 351 26.57 -39.60 -16.06
C PRO A 351 25.62 -39.88 -17.23
N GLY A 352 26.03 -39.57 -18.47
CA GLY A 352 25.33 -40.01 -19.70
C GLY A 352 24.48 -38.95 -20.43
N LEU A 353 24.53 -37.68 -20.04
CA LEU A 353 23.90 -36.59 -20.80
C LEU A 353 24.74 -36.20 -22.03
N ASP A 354 24.06 -36.00 -23.16
CA ASP A 354 24.66 -35.60 -24.44
C ASP A 354 24.75 -34.07 -24.51
N GLN A 355 25.96 -33.51 -24.56
CA GLN A 355 26.22 -32.07 -24.55
C GLN A 355 25.57 -31.32 -25.73
N LEU A 356 25.17 -32.01 -26.80
CA LEU A 356 24.48 -31.43 -27.95
C LEU A 356 22.95 -31.44 -27.81
N LYS A 357 22.42 -31.99 -26.71
CA LYS A 357 20.99 -32.06 -26.41
C LYS A 357 20.60 -31.14 -25.26
N GLN A 358 19.32 -30.81 -25.26
CA GLN A 358 18.65 -30.11 -24.17
C GLN A 358 17.67 -31.07 -23.51
N TYR A 359 17.50 -30.95 -22.21
CA TYR A 359 16.61 -31.79 -21.43
C TYR A 359 15.58 -30.90 -20.73
N GLN A 360 14.30 -31.23 -20.89
CA GLN A 360 13.27 -30.60 -20.05
C GLN A 360 13.53 -30.95 -18.60
N ALA A 361 13.28 -29.99 -17.73
CA ALA A 361 13.54 -30.08 -16.31
C ALA A 361 12.37 -29.52 -15.50
N THR A 362 12.04 -30.22 -14.42
CA THR A 362 11.22 -29.71 -13.33
C THR A 362 12.16 -29.27 -12.22
N TRP A 363 12.18 -27.96 -11.94
CA TRP A 363 12.88 -27.39 -10.81
C TRP A 363 11.93 -27.29 -9.62
N VAL A 364 12.35 -27.81 -8.47
CA VAL A 364 11.62 -27.69 -7.20
C VAL A 364 12.42 -26.78 -6.28
N PRO A 365 11.99 -25.52 -6.10
CA PRO A 365 12.65 -24.61 -5.16
C PRO A 365 12.61 -25.17 -3.73
N LYS A 366 13.71 -25.02 -2.98
CA LYS A 366 13.81 -25.47 -1.59
C LYS A 366 12.84 -24.72 -0.65
N GLN A 367 12.52 -23.47 -0.97
CA GLN A 367 11.52 -22.67 -0.25
C GLN A 367 10.29 -22.45 -1.12
N LEU A 368 9.19 -23.09 -0.73
CA LEU A 368 7.88 -22.97 -1.38
C LEU A 368 6.92 -22.21 -0.46
N ILE A 369 6.03 -21.42 -1.04
CA ILE A 369 4.92 -20.85 -0.27
C ILE A 369 4.02 -21.99 0.21
N SER A 370 3.76 -22.02 1.52
CA SER A 370 2.96 -23.06 2.16
C SER A 370 1.50 -22.63 2.32
N PHE A 371 0.60 -23.49 1.84
CA PHE A 371 -0.84 -23.34 1.93
C PHE A 371 -1.42 -24.47 2.78
N GLY A 372 -2.02 -24.10 3.91
CA GLY A 372 -2.69 -25.03 4.81
C GLY A 372 -4.09 -25.35 4.33
N ILE A 373 -4.40 -26.63 4.12
CA ILE A 373 -5.75 -27.08 3.78
C ILE A 373 -6.57 -27.14 5.06
N ASP A 374 -7.60 -26.29 5.16
CA ASP A 374 -8.48 -26.21 6.31
C ASP A 374 -9.39 -27.46 6.40
N PRO A 375 -9.73 -27.93 7.62
CA PRO A 375 -10.65 -29.04 7.81
C PRO A 375 -12.02 -28.86 7.13
N THR A 376 -12.46 -27.62 6.91
CA THR A 376 -13.68 -27.26 6.16
C THR A 376 -13.69 -27.79 4.72
N VAL A 377 -12.53 -28.02 4.10
CA VAL A 377 -12.44 -28.53 2.73
C VAL A 377 -12.90 -29.99 2.67
N PRO A 378 -13.88 -30.36 1.83
CA PRO A 378 -14.37 -31.73 1.73
C PRO A 378 -13.28 -32.74 1.37
N ALA A 379 -13.34 -33.96 1.94
CA ALA A 379 -12.34 -35.00 1.71
C ALA A 379 -12.07 -35.33 0.22
N PRO A 380 -13.08 -35.41 -0.68
CA PRO A 380 -12.84 -35.62 -2.11
C PRO A 380 -12.02 -34.49 -2.74
N VAL A 381 -12.33 -33.23 -2.37
CA VAL A 381 -11.60 -32.05 -2.87
C VAL A 381 -10.15 -32.05 -2.37
N ARG A 382 -9.91 -32.43 -1.11
CA ARG A 382 -8.54 -32.59 -0.58
C ARG A 382 -7.74 -33.63 -1.37
N ALA A 383 -8.37 -34.72 -1.78
CA ALA A 383 -7.72 -35.75 -2.60
C ALA A 383 -7.35 -35.21 -3.98
N PHE A 384 -8.25 -34.47 -4.65
CA PHE A 384 -7.96 -33.83 -5.94
C PHE A 384 -6.81 -32.82 -5.83
N LEU A 385 -6.80 -31.95 -4.81
CA LEU A 385 -5.72 -30.99 -4.59
C LEU A 385 -4.37 -31.67 -4.34
N LYS A 386 -4.33 -32.74 -3.53
CA LYS A 386 -3.10 -33.50 -3.26
C LYS A 386 -2.59 -34.29 -4.47
N ALA A 387 -3.49 -34.81 -5.31
CA ALA A 387 -3.10 -35.47 -6.55
C ALA A 387 -2.56 -34.44 -7.56
N ALA A 388 -3.25 -33.32 -7.72
CA ALA A 388 -2.84 -32.24 -8.62
C ALA A 388 -1.51 -31.60 -8.21
N SER A 389 -1.21 -31.45 -6.91
CA SER A 389 0.06 -30.83 -6.47
C SER A 389 1.30 -31.66 -6.84
N GLN A 390 1.15 -32.96 -7.12
CA GLN A 390 2.23 -33.82 -7.59
C GLN A 390 2.59 -33.59 -9.08
N THR A 391 1.86 -32.73 -9.79
CA THR A 391 2.01 -32.49 -11.24
C THR A 391 2.95 -31.31 -11.59
N GLY A 392 3.91 -30.99 -10.71
CA GLY A 392 4.97 -30.03 -11.00
C GLY A 392 4.64 -28.56 -10.66
N PHE A 393 3.83 -28.32 -9.62
CA PHE A 393 3.64 -26.98 -9.06
C PHE A 393 4.70 -26.65 -8.01
N SER A 394 5.20 -25.41 -8.02
CA SER A 394 6.16 -24.89 -7.04
C SER A 394 5.43 -24.25 -5.86
N LEU A 395 4.64 -25.06 -5.16
CA LEU A 395 3.93 -24.69 -3.92
C LEU A 395 3.88 -25.88 -2.95
N LYS A 396 3.79 -25.60 -1.65
CA LYS A 396 3.66 -26.63 -0.61
C LYS A 396 2.22 -26.65 -0.10
N LEU A 397 1.57 -27.82 -0.15
CA LEU A 397 0.29 -28.04 0.51
C LEU A 397 0.50 -28.80 1.82
N THR A 398 -0.08 -28.32 2.91
CA THR A 398 -0.04 -28.97 4.23
C THR A 398 -1.44 -29.33 4.71
N ASP A 399 -1.53 -30.38 5.52
CA ASP A 399 -2.77 -30.67 6.26
C ASP A 399 -2.82 -29.75 7.48
N GLY A 400 -3.69 -28.75 7.47
CA GLY A 400 -3.74 -27.72 8.51
C GLY A 400 -2.60 -26.70 8.41
N ILE A 401 -2.37 -25.97 9.51
CA ILE A 401 -1.44 -24.83 9.59
C ILE A 401 -0.19 -25.28 10.35
N ASP A 402 0.98 -25.06 9.76
CA ASP A 402 2.30 -25.15 10.43
C ASP A 402 2.94 -23.75 10.57
N ASP A 403 4.10 -23.67 11.23
CA ASP A 403 4.81 -22.40 11.47
C ASP A 403 5.23 -21.68 10.17
N GLN A 404 5.29 -22.42 9.05
CA GLN A 404 5.64 -21.90 7.72
C GLN A 404 4.41 -21.56 6.88
N THR A 405 3.20 -21.90 7.34
CA THR A 405 1.96 -21.64 6.62
C THR A 405 1.60 -20.17 6.76
N ARG A 406 1.36 -19.50 5.64
CA ARG A 406 0.95 -18.09 5.60
C ARG A 406 -0.45 -17.89 5.01
N PHE A 407 -0.99 -18.93 4.37
CA PHE A 407 -2.29 -18.90 3.69
C PHE A 407 -3.11 -20.16 3.98
N ARG A 408 -4.44 -20.05 3.96
CA ARG A 408 -5.35 -21.18 4.18
C ARG A 408 -6.26 -21.39 2.98
N ILE A 409 -6.38 -22.63 2.54
CA ILE A 409 -7.39 -23.08 1.58
C ILE A 409 -8.63 -23.50 2.39
N ARG A 410 -9.76 -22.86 2.14
CA ARG A 410 -11.04 -23.07 2.81
C ARG A 410 -12.10 -23.49 1.82
N ALA A 411 -13.21 -24.03 2.32
CA ALA A 411 -14.39 -24.30 1.49
C ALA A 411 -15.69 -23.82 2.14
N GLU A 412 -16.62 -23.37 1.29
CA GLU A 412 -17.99 -23.06 1.63
C GLU A 412 -18.91 -23.81 0.65
N GLY A 413 -19.51 -24.91 1.11
CA GLY A 413 -20.20 -25.84 0.23
C GLY A 413 -19.25 -26.54 -0.75
N SER A 414 -19.49 -26.38 -2.05
CA SER A 414 -18.62 -26.90 -3.12
C SER A 414 -17.56 -25.91 -3.61
N LEU A 415 -17.58 -24.66 -3.10
CA LEU A 415 -16.67 -23.59 -3.51
C LEU A 415 -15.45 -23.56 -2.61
N VAL A 416 -14.28 -23.53 -3.22
CA VAL A 416 -12.96 -23.50 -2.56
C VAL A 416 -12.34 -22.13 -2.80
N TYR A 417 -11.73 -21.56 -1.76
CA TYR A 417 -11.10 -20.24 -1.82
C TYR A 417 -9.89 -20.18 -0.89
N VAL A 418 -9.04 -19.16 -1.06
CA VAL A 418 -7.84 -18.97 -0.24
C VAL A 418 -7.90 -17.65 0.48
N THR A 419 -7.50 -17.64 1.74
CA THR A 419 -7.39 -16.44 2.57
C THR A 419 -5.99 -16.36 3.20
N GLY A 420 -5.61 -15.18 3.71
CA GLY A 420 -4.56 -15.09 4.73
C GLY A 420 -4.94 -15.86 6.01
N LEU A 421 -3.98 -16.06 6.91
CA LEU A 421 -4.25 -16.73 8.20
C LEU A 421 -5.31 -16.00 9.04
N ALA A 422 -5.25 -14.67 9.08
CA ALA A 422 -6.15 -13.80 9.85
C ALA A 422 -7.22 -13.10 9.00
N ASP A 423 -7.13 -13.21 7.67
CA ASP A 423 -8.11 -12.62 6.74
C ASP A 423 -9.27 -13.58 6.51
N THR A 424 -10.48 -13.04 6.39
CA THR A 424 -11.70 -13.76 6.00
C THR A 424 -12.05 -13.54 4.53
N THR A 425 -11.38 -12.59 3.88
CA THR A 425 -11.62 -12.23 2.49
C THR A 425 -10.82 -13.14 1.57
N PRO A 426 -11.45 -13.74 0.55
CA PRO A 426 -10.73 -14.49 -0.47
C PRO A 426 -9.66 -13.62 -1.16
N LEU A 427 -8.51 -14.20 -1.46
CA LEU A 427 -7.45 -13.56 -2.26
C LEU A 427 -7.92 -13.33 -3.70
N PHE A 428 -8.54 -14.35 -4.29
CA PHE A 428 -9.13 -14.33 -5.62
C PHE A 428 -10.45 -15.12 -5.61
N LYS A 429 -11.19 -15.07 -6.71
CA LYS A 429 -12.53 -15.64 -6.87
C LYS A 429 -12.57 -17.12 -6.53
N GLU A 430 -13.58 -17.52 -5.75
CA GLU A 430 -13.79 -18.90 -5.37
C GLU A 430 -14.14 -19.83 -6.55
N ARG A 431 -13.72 -21.09 -6.46
CA ARG A 431 -13.84 -22.08 -7.53
C ARG A 431 -14.53 -23.34 -7.04
N ALA A 432 -15.45 -23.88 -7.84
CA ALA A 432 -16.00 -25.21 -7.60
C ALA A 432 -15.00 -26.26 -8.06
N ILE A 433 -14.59 -27.18 -7.17
CA ILE A 433 -13.67 -28.27 -7.51
C ILE A 433 -14.44 -29.59 -7.49
N GLN A 434 -14.69 -30.16 -8.67
CA GLN A 434 -15.41 -31.42 -8.83
C GLN A 434 -14.58 -32.51 -9.52
N THR A 435 -13.53 -32.11 -10.23
CA THR A 435 -12.65 -32.98 -11.02
C THR A 435 -11.17 -32.70 -10.72
N ASP A 436 -10.29 -33.60 -11.17
CA ASP A 436 -8.83 -33.37 -11.14
C ASP A 436 -8.43 -32.13 -11.94
N ASP A 437 -9.07 -31.89 -13.09
CA ASP A 437 -8.80 -30.72 -13.94
C ASP A 437 -9.16 -29.41 -13.23
N ASP A 438 -10.26 -29.36 -12.47
CA ASP A 438 -10.63 -28.19 -11.66
C ASP A 438 -9.59 -27.89 -10.58
N ALA A 439 -9.02 -28.95 -9.97
CA ALA A 439 -7.97 -28.82 -8.96
C ALA A 439 -6.66 -28.33 -9.58
N VAL A 440 -6.30 -28.81 -10.78
CA VAL A 440 -5.14 -28.30 -11.53
C VAL A 440 -5.30 -26.81 -11.83
N LEU A 441 -6.48 -26.37 -12.30
CA LEU A 441 -6.75 -24.96 -12.55
C LEU A 441 -6.65 -24.10 -11.27
N PHE A 442 -7.18 -24.59 -10.15
CA PHE A 442 -7.06 -23.90 -8.87
C PHE A 442 -5.61 -23.77 -8.39
N LEU A 443 -4.80 -24.82 -8.55
CA LEU A 443 -3.38 -24.78 -8.21
C LEU A 443 -2.58 -23.88 -9.16
N GLU A 444 -2.99 -23.73 -10.42
CA GLU A 444 -2.42 -22.73 -11.33
C GLU A 444 -2.68 -21.30 -10.83
N GLU A 445 -3.87 -21.00 -10.33
CA GLU A 445 -4.19 -19.70 -9.72
C GLU A 445 -3.34 -19.43 -8.47
N LEU A 446 -3.12 -20.45 -7.62
CA LEU A 446 -2.20 -20.35 -6.48
C LEU A 446 -0.74 -20.17 -6.89
N GLN A 447 -0.32 -20.81 -7.98
CA GLN A 447 1.02 -20.61 -8.52
C GLN A 447 1.21 -19.17 -8.99
N TYR A 448 0.23 -18.57 -9.68
CA TYR A 448 0.28 -17.16 -10.10
C TYR A 448 0.39 -16.23 -8.89
N PHE A 449 -0.45 -16.43 -7.87
CA PHE A 449 -0.33 -15.69 -6.63
C PHE A 449 1.07 -15.85 -6.00
N SER A 450 1.58 -17.08 -5.96
CA SER A 450 2.89 -17.37 -5.36
C SER A 450 4.04 -16.69 -6.09
N THR A 451 4.05 -16.74 -7.43
CA THR A 451 5.03 -16.06 -8.28
C THR A 451 5.01 -14.55 -8.05
N TRP A 452 3.82 -13.94 -7.95
CA TRP A 452 3.66 -12.52 -7.66
C TRP A 452 4.23 -12.14 -6.30
N THR A 453 3.90 -12.91 -5.25
CA THR A 453 4.41 -12.66 -3.90
C THR A 453 5.93 -12.85 -3.82
N GLN A 454 6.47 -13.85 -4.51
CA GLN A 454 7.92 -14.09 -4.57
C GLN A 454 8.64 -12.94 -5.28
N LEU A 455 8.12 -12.45 -6.41
CA LEU A 455 8.74 -11.31 -7.11
C LEU A 455 8.68 -10.03 -6.28
N LEU A 456 7.55 -9.76 -5.61
CA LEU A 456 7.41 -8.58 -4.74
C LEU A 456 8.47 -8.59 -3.63
N ASN A 457 8.66 -9.76 -3.00
CA ASN A 457 9.60 -9.97 -1.89
C ASN A 457 11.01 -10.36 -2.35
N LEU A 458 11.28 -10.37 -3.66
CA LEU A 458 12.59 -10.74 -4.20
C LEU A 458 13.65 -9.75 -3.70
N GLN A 459 14.68 -10.26 -3.04
CA GLN A 459 15.84 -9.52 -2.55
C GLN A 459 17.11 -10.34 -2.75
N ASN A 460 18.24 -9.64 -2.86
CA ASN A 460 19.56 -10.26 -2.92
C ASN A 460 20.39 -9.86 -1.69
N PRO A 461 20.45 -10.70 -0.65
CA PRO A 461 21.14 -10.34 0.60
C PRO A 461 22.66 -10.22 0.44
N THR A 462 23.24 -10.82 -0.61
CA THR A 462 24.69 -10.81 -0.87
C THR A 462 25.12 -9.69 -1.83
N SER A 463 24.20 -8.77 -2.16
CA SER A 463 24.52 -7.65 -3.04
C SER A 463 25.53 -6.69 -2.42
N THR A 464 26.48 -6.25 -3.23
CA THR A 464 27.33 -5.09 -2.93
C THR A 464 26.76 -3.78 -3.48
N LEU A 465 25.66 -3.80 -4.25
CA LEU A 465 24.88 -2.62 -4.60
C LEU A 465 24.06 -2.22 -3.38
N THR A 466 23.93 -0.91 -3.17
CA THR A 466 23.15 -0.32 -2.09
C THR A 466 22.25 0.78 -2.64
N ASP A 467 21.33 1.27 -1.83
CA ASP A 467 20.49 2.43 -2.15
C ASP A 467 21.31 3.74 -2.37
N SER A 468 22.62 3.72 -2.14
CA SER A 468 23.51 4.84 -2.47
C SER A 468 24.02 4.83 -3.92
N ASP A 469 23.95 3.69 -4.61
CA ASP A 469 24.45 3.52 -5.99
C ASP A 469 23.47 4.04 -7.04
N PHE A 470 22.19 4.24 -6.69
CA PHE A 470 21.16 4.77 -7.56
C PHE A 470 20.06 5.47 -6.74
N GLN A 471 19.30 6.38 -7.33
CA GLN A 471 18.13 6.99 -6.69
C GLN A 471 16.89 6.84 -7.57
N LEU A 472 15.75 6.52 -6.95
CA LEU A 472 14.44 6.66 -7.57
C LEU A 472 13.78 7.93 -7.04
N SER A 473 13.20 8.70 -7.96
CA SER A 473 12.33 9.83 -7.64
C SER A 473 10.99 9.63 -8.35
N VAL A 474 9.88 9.86 -7.63
CA VAL A 474 8.54 9.74 -8.19
C VAL A 474 7.88 11.10 -8.16
N THR A 475 7.29 11.52 -9.27
CA THR A 475 6.45 12.71 -9.34
C THR A 475 5.01 12.30 -9.67
N VAL A 476 4.03 12.92 -9.02
CA VAL A 476 2.61 12.61 -9.19
C VAL A 476 1.83 13.83 -9.65
N ALA A 477 0.83 13.63 -10.50
CA ALA A 477 -0.07 14.70 -10.93
C ALA A 477 -0.83 15.29 -9.73
N VAL A 478 -0.94 16.62 -9.66
CA VAL A 478 -1.70 17.35 -8.61
C VAL A 478 -2.93 18.09 -9.13
N SER A 479 -3.13 18.08 -10.45
CA SER A 479 -4.32 18.57 -11.16
C SER A 479 -4.69 17.58 -12.27
N PRO A 480 -5.91 17.64 -12.85
CA PRO A 480 -6.23 16.85 -14.03
C PRO A 480 -5.10 17.03 -15.07
N PRO A 481 -4.46 15.94 -15.53
CA PRO A 481 -3.31 16.06 -16.40
C PRO A 481 -3.75 16.66 -17.75
N ASP A 482 -3.19 17.83 -18.09
CA ASP A 482 -3.26 18.40 -19.43
C ASP A 482 -2.72 17.36 -20.42
N PRO A 483 -3.37 17.07 -21.57
CA PRO A 483 -2.82 16.21 -22.60
C PRO A 483 -1.39 16.59 -23.02
N ASP A 484 -1.00 17.86 -22.88
CA ASP A 484 0.31 18.40 -23.27
C ASP A 484 1.37 18.39 -22.17
N TYR A 485 1.08 17.80 -21.00
CA TYR A 485 2.04 17.55 -19.91
C TYR A 485 2.92 18.74 -19.49
N LYS A 486 2.40 19.62 -18.63
CA LYS A 486 3.18 20.73 -18.07
C LYS A 486 3.87 20.29 -16.77
N PRO A 487 5.20 20.47 -16.61
CA PRO A 487 5.94 20.12 -15.38
C PRO A 487 5.30 20.66 -14.09
N ASP A 488 4.69 21.83 -14.19
CA ASP A 488 4.01 22.55 -13.10
C ASP A 488 2.79 21.78 -12.52
N THR A 489 2.31 20.73 -13.22
CA THR A 489 1.17 19.91 -12.81
C THR A 489 1.59 18.66 -12.03
N PHE A 490 2.89 18.43 -11.84
CA PHE A 490 3.44 17.29 -11.11
C PHE A 490 4.18 17.74 -9.84
N ARG A 491 4.13 16.90 -8.82
CA ARG A 491 4.83 17.12 -7.55
C ARG A 491 5.63 15.89 -7.16
N GLU A 492 6.87 16.10 -6.75
CA GLU A 492 7.71 15.05 -6.18
C GLU A 492 7.11 14.45 -4.90
N VAL A 493 7.26 13.13 -4.76
CA VAL A 493 6.89 12.35 -3.59
C VAL A 493 8.11 12.26 -2.69
N ALA A 494 8.02 12.86 -1.51
CA ALA A 494 9.17 13.00 -0.61
C ALA A 494 9.56 11.73 0.15
N ASP A 495 8.69 10.71 0.21
CA ASP A 495 8.97 9.46 0.92
C ASP A 495 8.39 8.28 0.12
N LEU A 496 9.29 7.42 -0.36
CA LEU A 496 8.95 6.22 -1.14
C LEU A 496 8.93 4.95 -0.27
N THR A 497 9.19 5.07 1.04
CA THR A 497 9.05 3.95 1.99
C THR A 497 7.59 3.63 2.31
N GLN A 498 6.69 4.58 2.03
CA GLN A 498 5.24 4.44 2.16
C GLN A 498 4.60 4.31 0.76
N PRO A 499 3.43 3.65 0.65
CA PRO A 499 2.66 3.66 -0.60
C PRO A 499 2.37 5.08 -1.08
N VAL A 500 2.63 5.35 -2.36
CA VAL A 500 2.39 6.63 -3.01
C VAL A 500 0.87 6.82 -3.18
N PRO A 501 0.24 7.80 -2.51
CA PRO A 501 -1.18 8.02 -2.62
C PRO A 501 -1.52 8.69 -3.96
N LEU A 502 -2.45 8.09 -4.69
CA LEU A 502 -2.87 8.50 -6.02
C LEU A 502 -4.38 8.60 -6.05
N PHE A 503 -4.88 9.68 -6.63
CA PHE A 503 -6.27 10.08 -6.54
C PHE A 503 -6.81 10.40 -7.93
N TYR A 504 -8.04 9.94 -8.19
CA TYR A 504 -8.77 10.34 -9.40
C TYR A 504 -9.13 11.83 -9.39
N PHE A 505 -9.11 12.46 -10.57
CA PHE A 505 -9.63 13.82 -10.75
C PHE A 505 -11.00 13.75 -11.41
N GLY A 506 -12.06 13.48 -10.63
CA GLY A 506 -13.36 13.11 -11.19
C GLY A 506 -13.29 11.74 -11.88
N ASP A 507 -13.50 11.70 -13.21
CA ASP A 507 -13.33 10.48 -14.02
C ASP A 507 -11.91 10.33 -14.59
N GLU A 508 -11.05 11.35 -14.45
CA GLU A 508 -9.68 11.32 -14.97
C GLU A 508 -8.76 10.51 -14.06
N SER A 509 -7.97 9.63 -14.68
CA SER A 509 -7.07 8.69 -14.04
C SER A 509 -5.82 9.38 -13.45
N PRO A 510 -5.35 8.98 -12.26
CA PRO A 510 -4.08 9.49 -11.73
C PRO A 510 -2.91 9.17 -12.66
N ALA A 511 -1.89 10.03 -12.62
CA ALA A 511 -0.70 9.90 -13.43
C ALA A 511 0.56 10.17 -12.60
N LEU A 512 1.64 9.45 -12.92
CA LEU A 512 2.95 9.63 -12.27
C LEU A 512 4.10 9.48 -13.26
N GLN A 513 5.29 9.96 -12.88
CA GLN A 513 6.56 9.63 -13.52
C GLN A 513 7.50 9.00 -12.50
N ILE A 514 8.35 8.10 -12.99
CA ILE A 514 9.42 7.49 -12.19
C ILE A 514 10.73 7.86 -12.87
N GLN A 515 11.54 8.64 -12.19
CA GLN A 515 12.88 9.00 -12.61
C GLN A 515 13.89 8.13 -11.87
N ILE A 516 14.93 7.69 -12.58
CA ILE A 516 16.02 6.90 -12.02
C ILE A 516 17.35 7.58 -12.33
N GLU A 517 18.15 7.81 -11.30
CA GLU A 517 19.51 8.33 -11.37
C GLU A 517 20.50 7.22 -11.03
N ASN A 518 21.50 6.97 -11.89
CA ASN A 518 22.64 6.13 -11.57
C ASN A 518 23.74 6.99 -10.92
N ARG A 519 23.97 6.79 -9.61
CA ARG A 519 24.95 7.51 -8.80
C ARG A 519 26.28 6.79 -8.65
N SER A 520 26.35 5.57 -9.19
CA SER A 520 27.56 4.77 -9.15
C SER A 520 28.58 5.24 -10.19
N ASN A 521 29.82 4.80 -10.03
CA ASN A 521 30.90 5.02 -10.99
C ASN A 521 30.91 4.03 -12.16
N ARG A 522 29.87 3.20 -12.31
CA ARG A 522 29.76 2.16 -13.33
C ARG A 522 28.40 2.21 -14.03
N ALA A 523 28.28 1.57 -15.19
CA ALA A 523 26.98 1.42 -15.82
C ALA A 523 26.12 0.46 -15.00
N LEU A 524 24.83 0.77 -14.87
CA LEU A 524 23.83 -0.06 -14.21
C LEU A 524 22.71 -0.40 -15.20
N TRP A 525 22.14 -1.59 -15.06
CA TRP A 525 21.03 -2.08 -15.86
C TRP A 525 19.78 -2.19 -14.98
N PHE A 526 18.64 -1.80 -15.54
CA PHE A 526 17.36 -1.70 -14.85
C PHE A 526 16.31 -2.51 -15.61
N GLN A 527 15.63 -3.41 -14.89
CA GLN A 527 14.44 -4.11 -15.38
C GLN A 527 13.25 -3.80 -14.48
N PRO A 528 12.32 -2.94 -14.94
CA PRO A 528 11.08 -2.69 -14.23
C PRO A 528 10.01 -3.78 -14.52
N PHE A 529 9.18 -4.06 -13.52
CA PHE A 529 7.99 -4.90 -13.56
C PHE A 529 6.83 -4.15 -12.92
N TYR A 530 5.65 -4.20 -13.54
CA TYR A 530 4.40 -3.77 -12.97
C TYR A 530 3.68 -4.97 -12.34
N LEU A 531 3.32 -4.85 -11.08
CA LEU A 531 2.62 -5.85 -10.28
C LEU A 531 1.22 -5.30 -9.98
N GLY A 532 0.21 -5.82 -10.66
CA GLY A 532 -1.17 -5.36 -10.53
C GLY A 532 -1.87 -5.92 -9.30
N PHE A 533 -2.96 -5.25 -8.90
CA PHE A 533 -3.78 -5.61 -7.74
C PHE A 533 -4.45 -7.00 -7.89
N ASP A 534 -4.68 -7.42 -9.12
CA ASP A 534 -5.20 -8.72 -9.51
C ASP A 534 -4.13 -9.82 -9.61
N TYR A 535 -2.94 -9.58 -9.04
CA TYR A 535 -1.78 -10.46 -9.14
C TYR A 535 -1.21 -10.62 -10.56
N SER A 536 -1.54 -9.73 -11.50
CA SER A 536 -0.85 -9.67 -12.79
C SER A 536 0.61 -9.22 -12.61
N ILE A 537 1.48 -9.71 -13.49
CA ILE A 537 2.88 -9.25 -13.58
C ILE A 537 3.17 -8.93 -15.03
N SER A 538 3.71 -7.75 -15.30
CA SER A 538 4.07 -7.32 -16.65
C SER A 538 5.38 -6.53 -16.66
N ASN A 539 6.35 -6.97 -17.45
CA ASN A 539 7.50 -6.14 -17.86
C ASN A 539 7.42 -5.69 -19.33
N ARG A 540 6.35 -6.01 -20.05
CA ARG A 540 6.28 -5.79 -21.51
C ARG A 540 5.95 -4.37 -21.90
N SER A 541 5.26 -3.69 -21.00
CA SER A 541 5.02 -2.25 -21.11
C SER A 541 6.17 -1.42 -20.53
N LEU A 542 7.23 -2.07 -20.02
CA LEU A 542 8.31 -1.50 -19.23
C LEU A 542 9.66 -1.95 -19.81
N ASN A 543 10.24 -1.12 -20.67
CA ASN A 543 11.48 -1.51 -21.35
C ASN A 543 12.63 -1.65 -20.36
N ALA A 544 13.45 -2.68 -20.52
CA ALA A 544 14.74 -2.74 -19.85
C ALA A 544 15.66 -1.65 -20.42
N PHE A 545 16.49 -1.05 -19.59
CA PHE A 545 17.43 -0.03 -20.03
C PHE A 545 18.71 -0.04 -19.19
N SER A 546 19.74 0.66 -19.67
CA SER A 546 20.99 0.86 -18.95
C SER A 546 21.30 2.34 -18.80
N LEU A 547 21.86 2.72 -17.66
CA LEU A 547 22.33 4.09 -17.41
C LEU A 547 23.84 4.11 -17.29
N ALA A 548 24.47 5.06 -17.99
CA ALA A 548 25.88 5.37 -17.78
C ALA A 548 26.12 5.90 -16.35
N PRO A 549 27.37 5.85 -15.84
CA PRO A 549 27.71 6.47 -14.56
C PRO A 549 27.27 7.93 -14.48
N ASN A 550 26.66 8.35 -13.37
CA ASN A 550 26.21 9.73 -13.13
C ASN A 550 25.23 10.25 -14.21
N SER A 551 24.32 9.40 -14.66
CA SER A 551 23.26 9.77 -15.62
C SER A 551 21.88 9.41 -15.08
N GLU A 552 20.88 10.11 -15.56
CA GLU A 552 19.48 9.93 -15.16
C GLU A 552 18.57 9.73 -16.37
N THR A 553 17.42 9.08 -16.15
CA THR A 553 16.35 8.95 -17.15
C THR A 553 14.99 8.78 -16.50
N THR A 554 13.93 9.05 -17.25
CA THR A 554 12.56 8.70 -16.86
C THR A 554 12.21 7.32 -17.40
N VAL A 555 11.59 6.48 -16.58
CA VAL A 555 11.08 5.18 -17.01
C VAL A 555 10.04 5.39 -18.10
N THR A 556 10.24 4.75 -19.25
CA THR A 556 9.34 4.83 -20.40
C THR A 556 8.35 3.67 -20.39
N PHE A 557 7.09 3.98 -20.67
CA PHE A 557 5.96 3.05 -20.69
C PHE A 557 5.42 2.91 -22.12
N ASN A 558 5.22 1.68 -22.59
CA ASN A 558 4.55 1.45 -23.88
C ASN A 558 3.03 1.60 -23.70
N VAL A 559 2.45 2.70 -24.19
CA VAL A 559 1.03 3.01 -24.08
C VAL A 559 0.32 2.73 -25.40
N ARG A 560 -0.71 1.88 -25.36
CA ARG A 560 -1.58 1.64 -26.52
C ARG A 560 -2.67 2.70 -26.59
N ASN A 561 -2.72 3.43 -27.69
CA ASN A 561 -3.82 4.32 -28.04
C ASN A 561 -5.05 3.48 -28.41
N THR A 562 -6.15 3.64 -27.66
CA THR A 562 -7.38 2.85 -27.85
C THR A 562 -8.13 3.17 -29.14
N SER A 563 -7.91 4.34 -29.73
CA SER A 563 -8.61 4.82 -30.92
C SER A 563 -7.89 4.43 -32.21
N THR A 564 -6.55 4.41 -32.17
CA THR A 564 -5.71 4.11 -33.34
C THR A 564 -5.04 2.74 -33.27
N GLY A 565 -5.02 2.10 -32.09
CA GLY A 565 -4.33 0.83 -31.85
C GLY A 565 -2.80 0.96 -31.77
N LEU A 566 -2.25 2.14 -32.03
CA LEU A 566 -0.82 2.45 -32.04
C LEU A 566 -0.21 2.39 -30.64
N ILE A 567 1.02 1.92 -30.53
CA ILE A 567 1.80 1.92 -29.29
C ILE A 567 2.78 3.08 -29.35
N SER A 568 2.76 3.96 -28.35
CA SER A 568 3.73 5.05 -28.16
C SER A 568 4.45 4.88 -26.84
N ALA A 569 5.75 5.13 -26.81
CA ALA A 569 6.47 5.31 -25.56
C ALA A 569 5.94 6.58 -24.88
N SER A 570 5.67 6.52 -23.59
CA SER A 570 5.25 7.64 -22.76
C SER A 570 6.06 7.62 -21.49
N ASP A 571 6.54 8.78 -21.05
CA ASP A 571 7.26 8.93 -19.79
C ASP A 571 6.30 9.07 -18.59
N ILE A 572 5.00 8.82 -18.81
CA ILE A 572 3.91 9.04 -17.87
C ILE A 572 3.15 7.74 -17.70
N LEU A 573 3.13 7.23 -16.47
CA LEU A 573 2.29 6.11 -16.10
C LEU A 573 0.90 6.62 -15.70
N ARG A 574 -0.09 6.41 -16.57
CA ARG A 574 -1.51 6.62 -16.26
C ARG A 574 -2.09 5.36 -15.65
N LEU A 575 -2.67 5.48 -14.46
CA LEU A 575 -3.16 4.34 -13.69
C LEU A 575 -4.67 4.32 -13.69
N LYS A 576 -5.26 3.17 -14.03
CA LYS A 576 -6.71 3.04 -14.13
C LYS A 576 -7.19 1.87 -13.27
N VAL A 577 -8.08 2.15 -12.33
CA VAL A 577 -8.88 1.12 -11.66
C VAL A 577 -9.84 0.54 -12.69
N ASP A 578 -9.71 -0.76 -12.97
CA ASP A 578 -10.61 -1.45 -13.89
C ASP A 578 -12.06 -1.28 -13.41
N LYS A 579 -12.98 -1.10 -14.37
CA LYS A 579 -14.41 -1.03 -14.06
C LYS A 579 -14.87 -2.28 -13.32
N THR A 580 -14.32 -3.44 -13.64
CA THR A 580 -14.61 -4.70 -12.96
C THR A 580 -14.26 -4.64 -11.47
N TYR A 581 -13.14 -4.00 -11.08
CA TYR A 581 -12.78 -3.85 -9.67
C TYR A 581 -13.79 -2.96 -8.93
N ARG A 582 -14.24 -1.88 -9.58
CA ARG A 582 -15.28 -0.99 -9.04
C ARG A 582 -16.62 -1.71 -8.86
N ASP A 583 -17.03 -2.49 -9.87
CA ASP A 583 -18.27 -3.29 -9.82
C ASP A 583 -18.22 -4.38 -8.73
N LEU A 584 -17.02 -4.86 -8.36
CA LEU A 584 -16.78 -5.79 -7.25
C LEU A 584 -16.68 -5.13 -5.87
N GLY A 585 -16.73 -3.79 -5.81
CA GLY A 585 -16.71 -3.01 -4.56
C GLY A 585 -15.34 -2.57 -4.07
N TYR A 586 -14.30 -2.62 -4.93
CA TYR A 586 -12.97 -2.11 -4.61
C TYR A 586 -12.90 -0.60 -4.93
N SER A 587 -12.73 0.22 -3.88
CA SER A 587 -12.56 1.68 -3.93
C SER A 587 -11.11 2.13 -3.78
N GLU A 588 -10.23 1.20 -3.42
CA GLU A 588 -8.79 1.39 -3.28
C GLU A 588 -8.10 0.12 -3.75
N ILE A 589 -7.01 0.29 -4.52
CA ILE A 589 -6.15 -0.80 -4.95
C ILE A 589 -4.70 -0.46 -4.66
N LEU A 590 -3.92 -1.47 -4.27
CA LEU A 590 -2.48 -1.38 -4.06
C LEU A 590 -1.78 -2.12 -5.19
N GLU A 591 -0.92 -1.41 -5.91
CA GLU A 591 -0.14 -1.93 -7.03
C GLU A 591 1.33 -1.57 -6.82
N HIS A 592 2.24 -2.22 -7.54
CA HIS A 592 3.66 -1.99 -7.35
C HIS A 592 4.42 -1.89 -8.67
N VAL A 593 5.45 -1.05 -8.68
CA VAL A 593 6.52 -1.10 -9.69
C VAL A 593 7.77 -1.64 -9.01
N LYS A 594 8.13 -2.89 -9.32
CA LYS A 594 9.34 -3.56 -8.83
C LYS A 594 10.45 -3.37 -9.86
N VAL A 595 11.61 -2.88 -9.44
CA VAL A 595 12.77 -2.69 -10.32
C VAL A 595 13.92 -3.57 -9.86
N ILE A 596 14.44 -4.41 -10.76
CA ILE A 596 15.70 -5.14 -10.57
C ILE A 596 16.82 -4.27 -11.12
N VAL A 597 17.82 -3.98 -10.29
CA VAL A 597 19.02 -3.20 -10.64
C VAL A 597 20.23 -4.11 -10.62
N SER A 598 21.02 -4.13 -11.70
CA SER A 598 22.15 -5.03 -11.85
C SER A 598 23.39 -4.31 -12.37
N THR A 599 24.56 -4.78 -11.99
CA THR A 599 25.86 -4.40 -12.56
C THR A 599 26.21 -5.15 -13.85
N GLN A 600 25.29 -5.96 -14.37
CA GLN A 600 25.39 -6.62 -15.67
C GLN A 600 24.03 -6.59 -16.38
N GLU A 601 24.06 -6.67 -17.71
CA GLU A 601 22.85 -6.74 -18.52
C GLU A 601 22.03 -7.98 -18.15
N LEU A 602 20.74 -7.79 -17.90
CA LEU A 602 19.80 -8.87 -17.65
C LEU A 602 19.23 -9.39 -18.99
N GLU A 603 19.28 -10.69 -19.22
CA GLU A 603 18.50 -11.42 -20.21
C GLU A 603 16.98 -11.25 -20.03
N THR A 604 16.43 -10.20 -20.64
CA THR A 604 14.98 -9.91 -20.69
C THR A 604 14.11 -11.12 -21.10
N GLY A 605 14.62 -11.98 -21.99
CA GLY A 605 13.94 -13.20 -22.43
C GLY A 605 13.64 -14.19 -21.30
N ILE A 606 14.53 -14.31 -20.31
CA ILE A 606 14.31 -15.19 -19.17
C ILE A 606 13.37 -14.57 -18.14
N LEU A 607 13.51 -13.26 -17.94
CA LEU A 607 12.68 -12.47 -17.03
C LEU A 607 11.23 -12.38 -17.50
N ASN A 608 10.98 -12.58 -18.80
CA ASN A 608 9.64 -12.74 -19.33
C ASN A 608 8.87 -13.94 -18.76
N LYS A 609 9.53 -14.90 -18.09
CA LYS A 609 8.87 -15.99 -17.34
C LYS A 609 7.98 -15.48 -16.21
N TYR A 610 8.26 -14.29 -15.67
CA TYR A 610 7.40 -13.65 -14.68
C TYR A 610 6.08 -13.14 -15.26
N ASN A 611 6.01 -12.85 -16.56
CA ASN A 611 4.79 -12.27 -17.15
C ASN A 611 3.62 -13.23 -17.01
N GLN A 612 2.58 -12.79 -16.31
CA GLN A 612 1.37 -13.55 -16.07
C GLN A 612 0.13 -12.66 -16.16
N LYS A 613 -1.00 -13.28 -16.52
CA LYS A 613 -2.30 -12.60 -16.48
C LYS A 613 -2.77 -12.46 -15.04
N GLY A 614 -3.58 -11.44 -14.78
CA GLY A 614 -4.25 -11.28 -13.51
C GLY A 614 -5.31 -12.35 -13.27
N LEU A 615 -5.64 -12.55 -12.00
CA LEU A 615 -6.67 -13.47 -11.52
C LEU A 615 -8.02 -12.75 -11.42
N ASP A 616 -9.10 -13.50 -11.59
CA ASP A 616 -10.43 -12.99 -11.27
C ASP A 616 -10.52 -12.70 -9.76
N LEU A 617 -10.86 -11.47 -9.39
CA LEU A 617 -10.98 -11.08 -7.98
C LEU A 617 -12.34 -11.49 -7.40
N ALA A 618 -12.35 -11.85 -6.11
CA ALA A 618 -13.58 -12.11 -5.37
C ALA A 618 -14.32 -10.79 -5.09
N LYS A 619 -15.63 -10.87 -4.85
CA LYS A 619 -16.41 -9.71 -4.38
C LYS A 619 -16.03 -9.40 -2.92
N LYS A 620 -15.87 -8.12 -2.56
CA LYS A 620 -15.56 -7.72 -1.18
C LYS A 620 -16.70 -8.17 -0.23
N ARG A 621 -16.38 -9.02 0.75
CA ARG A 621 -17.30 -9.45 1.81
C ARG A 621 -17.28 -8.41 2.95
N THR A 622 -18.44 -8.01 3.47
CA THR A 622 -18.58 -6.96 4.50
C THR A 622 -18.76 -7.60 5.88
N GLU A 623 -17.69 -7.96 6.60
CA GLU A 623 -17.78 -8.45 7.99
C GLU A 623 -16.60 -8.01 8.90
N THR A 624 -16.86 -8.04 10.21
CA THR A 624 -16.23 -7.30 11.32
C THR A 624 -15.08 -8.04 12.03
N ARG A 625 -14.05 -7.26 12.44
CA ARG A 625 -13.04 -7.46 13.51
C ARG A 625 -12.17 -8.74 13.53
N GLY A 626 -10.88 -8.53 13.34
CA GLY A 626 -9.77 -9.19 14.04
C GLY A 626 -8.64 -8.18 14.25
N GLU A 627 -8.25 -7.94 15.51
CA GLU A 627 -7.11 -7.09 15.87
C GLU A 627 -5.76 -7.84 15.66
N LEU A 628 -4.76 -7.08 15.20
CA LEU A 628 -3.29 -7.22 15.37
C LEU A 628 -2.56 -8.42 14.74
N GLU A 629 -1.55 -8.13 13.91
CA GLU A 629 -0.13 -8.21 14.31
C GLU A 629 0.79 -7.57 13.26
N ARG A 630 1.83 -6.85 13.73
CA ARG A 630 2.99 -6.48 12.91
C ARG A 630 3.64 -7.76 12.41
N SER A 631 3.94 -7.83 11.12
CA SER A 631 4.86 -8.85 10.62
C SER A 631 6.19 -8.72 11.37
N PRO A 632 6.72 -9.81 11.96
CA PRO A 632 8.11 -9.84 12.36
C PRO A 632 8.96 -9.59 11.13
N ASP A 633 9.87 -8.65 11.26
CA ASP A 633 11.02 -8.46 10.38
C ASP A 633 11.89 -9.72 10.54
N ASP A 634 11.63 -10.75 9.75
CA ASP A 634 12.46 -11.97 9.72
C ASP A 634 13.73 -11.67 8.92
N GLY A 635 14.65 -10.97 9.57
CA GLY A 635 16.07 -11.07 9.26
C GLY A 635 16.53 -12.50 9.53
N MET A 636 16.48 -13.35 8.50
CA MET A 636 17.06 -14.69 8.54
C MET A 636 18.51 -14.61 8.08
N ASP A 637 19.43 -14.82 9.01
CA ASP A 637 20.85 -15.09 8.77
C ASP A 637 20.97 -16.37 7.93
N ASP A 638 21.15 -16.24 6.62
CA ASP A 638 21.45 -17.35 5.72
C ASP A 638 22.96 -17.37 5.39
N GLU A 639 23.59 -18.55 5.56
CA GLU A 639 24.98 -18.83 5.24
C GLU A 639 25.33 -18.43 3.79
N VAL A 640 26.48 -17.75 3.69
CA VAL A 640 27.04 -17.15 2.49
C VAL A 640 27.34 -18.20 1.42
N ASP A 641 26.73 -18.04 0.24
CA ASP A 641 27.10 -18.77 -0.97
C ASP A 641 27.76 -17.82 -1.97
N ASP A 642 29.01 -18.14 -2.32
CA ASP A 642 29.94 -17.33 -3.10
C ASP A 642 29.68 -17.50 -4.61
N GLY A 643 28.60 -16.91 -5.11
CA GLY A 643 28.27 -16.86 -6.55
C GLY A 643 28.25 -15.43 -7.08
N ILE A 644 29.34 -15.03 -7.75
CA ILE A 644 29.58 -13.68 -8.30
C ILE A 644 28.41 -13.20 -9.19
N GLN A 645 27.61 -12.23 -8.70
CA GLN A 645 27.09 -11.06 -9.46
C GLN A 645 26.25 -10.10 -8.60
N ASN A 646 26.45 -8.79 -8.82
CA ASN A 646 25.97 -7.71 -7.95
C ASN A 646 24.65 -7.09 -8.47
N TRP A 647 23.51 -7.50 -7.92
CA TRP A 647 22.17 -6.98 -8.23
C TRP A 647 21.35 -6.73 -6.97
N ILE A 648 20.41 -5.79 -6.99
CA ILE A 648 19.49 -5.44 -5.89
C ILE A 648 18.09 -5.17 -6.45
N THR A 649 17.08 -5.08 -5.60
CA THR A 649 15.73 -4.68 -5.99
C THR A 649 15.26 -3.46 -5.22
N THR A 650 14.39 -2.68 -5.85
CA THR A 650 13.62 -1.62 -5.19
C THR A 650 12.17 -1.70 -5.63
N THR A 651 11.25 -1.21 -4.79
CA THR A 651 9.81 -1.28 -5.04
C THR A 651 9.18 0.09 -4.79
N VAL A 652 8.41 0.59 -5.76
CA VAL A 652 7.51 1.72 -5.57
C VAL A 652 6.10 1.18 -5.42
N SER A 653 5.50 1.35 -4.25
CA SER A 653 4.10 0.97 -3.98
C SER A 653 3.16 2.11 -4.35
N LEU A 654 2.06 1.81 -5.03
CA LEU A 654 1.10 2.77 -5.60
C LEU A 654 -0.29 2.51 -5.01
N GLN A 655 -0.80 3.45 -4.22
CA GLN A 655 -2.12 3.36 -3.60
C GLN A 655 -3.11 4.21 -4.38
N ILE A 656 -3.95 3.56 -5.20
CA ILE A 656 -4.88 4.23 -6.11
C ILE A 656 -6.27 4.27 -5.47
N ASN A 657 -6.76 5.48 -5.19
CA ASN A 657 -7.99 5.74 -4.46
C ASN A 657 -9.10 6.31 -5.36
N TYR A 658 -10.33 5.78 -5.19
CA TYR A 658 -11.53 6.21 -5.90
C TYR A 658 -12.75 6.30 -4.95
N PRO A 659 -13.53 7.41 -4.90
CA PRO A 659 -13.40 8.66 -5.68
C PRO A 659 -12.63 9.75 -4.93
N ALA A 660 -12.14 10.76 -5.67
CA ALA A 660 -11.26 11.81 -5.14
C ALA A 660 -11.69 13.24 -5.52
N LYS A 661 -11.35 14.17 -4.61
CA LYS A 661 -11.36 15.65 -4.63
C LYS A 661 -12.31 16.35 -5.64
N GLY A 662 -13.23 17.16 -5.11
CA GLY A 662 -14.00 18.12 -5.91
C GLY A 662 -15.41 17.68 -6.30
N VAL A 663 -15.95 16.66 -5.63
CA VAL A 663 -17.35 16.29 -5.80
C VAL A 663 -18.23 17.29 -5.05
N LEU A 664 -18.96 18.13 -5.78
CA LEU A 664 -19.91 19.09 -5.23
C LEU A 664 -21.13 18.36 -4.66
N ILE A 665 -21.44 18.62 -3.39
CA ILE A 665 -22.69 18.27 -2.74
C ILE A 665 -23.57 19.52 -2.71
N PRO A 666 -24.71 19.54 -3.44
CA PRO A 666 -25.59 20.70 -3.47
C PRO A 666 -26.28 20.91 -2.12
N ALA A 667 -26.87 22.09 -1.90
CA ALA A 667 -27.57 22.39 -0.66
C ALA A 667 -28.77 21.47 -0.42
N GLY A 668 -28.84 20.87 0.77
CA GLY A 668 -29.81 19.82 1.11
C GLY A 668 -29.61 18.49 0.38
N GLY A 669 -28.50 18.35 -0.36
CA GLY A 669 -28.14 17.16 -1.11
C GLY A 669 -27.33 16.17 -0.29
N PHE A 670 -26.96 15.07 -0.94
CA PHE A 670 -26.07 14.09 -0.37
C PHE A 670 -25.11 13.53 -1.42
N TRP A 671 -23.95 13.10 -0.97
CA TRP A 671 -23.04 12.25 -1.70
C TRP A 671 -23.03 10.88 -1.04
N ASP A 672 -23.13 9.81 -1.83
CA ASP A 672 -23.26 8.44 -1.33
C ASP A 672 -22.16 7.54 -1.91
N SER A 673 -21.66 6.63 -1.09
CA SER A 673 -20.67 5.61 -1.47
C SER A 673 -21.02 4.26 -0.84
N THR A 674 -20.20 3.24 -1.11
CA THR A 674 -20.37 1.90 -0.53
C THR A 674 -20.08 1.85 0.98
N PHE A 675 -19.35 2.82 1.53
CA PHE A 675 -18.90 2.80 2.93
C PHE A 675 -19.43 3.96 3.77
N LEU A 676 -19.74 5.12 3.17
CA LEU A 676 -20.38 6.23 3.86
C LEU A 676 -21.23 7.13 2.93
N ARG A 677 -22.06 7.97 3.53
CA ARG A 677 -22.82 9.06 2.90
C ARG A 677 -22.51 10.38 3.61
N ILE A 678 -22.31 11.45 2.86
CA ILE A 678 -22.22 12.83 3.39
C ILE A 678 -23.48 13.56 2.98
N GLN A 679 -24.21 14.15 3.92
CA GLN A 679 -25.43 14.90 3.68
C GLN A 679 -25.30 16.33 4.21
N THR A 680 -25.55 17.30 3.34
CA THR A 680 -25.50 18.72 3.68
C THR A 680 -26.87 19.24 4.15
N PRO A 681 -26.91 20.23 5.06
CA PRO A 681 -28.16 20.89 5.41
C PRO A 681 -28.70 21.76 4.25
N ALA A 682 -30.00 22.10 4.30
CA ALA A 682 -30.72 22.74 3.19
C ALA A 682 -30.14 24.08 2.69
N SER A 683 -29.32 24.74 3.51
CA SER A 683 -28.70 26.04 3.28
C SER A 683 -27.19 25.96 2.99
N PHE A 684 -26.60 24.76 3.00
CA PHE A 684 -25.15 24.56 2.89
C PHE A 684 -24.80 23.67 1.71
N GLN A 685 -23.93 24.14 0.81
CA GLN A 685 -23.30 23.31 -0.23
C GLN A 685 -21.80 23.25 0.02
N THR A 686 -21.13 22.21 -0.47
CA THR A 686 -19.67 22.08 -0.38
C THR A 686 -19.12 21.03 -1.33
N SER A 687 -17.88 21.19 -1.76
CA SER A 687 -17.07 20.13 -2.34
C SER A 687 -16.18 19.51 -1.26
N PHE A 688 -15.82 18.23 -1.38
CA PHE A 688 -14.98 17.58 -0.37
C PHE A 688 -13.79 16.79 -0.94
N ALA A 689 -12.81 16.50 -0.07
CA ALA A 689 -11.73 15.54 -0.28
C ALA A 689 -11.34 14.86 1.05
N TRP A 690 -10.61 13.76 0.97
CA TRP A 690 -10.03 13.07 2.12
C TRP A 690 -8.51 13.23 2.12
N SER A 691 -7.90 13.34 3.30
CA SER A 691 -6.45 13.40 3.43
C SER A 691 -5.95 12.64 4.66
N SER A 692 -4.67 12.30 4.62
CA SER A 692 -3.94 11.71 5.75
C SER A 692 -3.27 12.80 6.62
N PRO A 693 -2.95 12.52 7.90
CA PRO A 693 -2.23 13.47 8.76
C PRO A 693 -0.89 13.92 8.18
N GLY A 694 -0.20 13.03 7.46
CA GLY A 694 1.09 13.31 6.82
C GLY A 694 0.99 14.32 5.67
N GLU A 695 -0.11 14.30 4.91
CA GLU A 695 -0.37 15.29 3.86
C GLU A 695 -0.71 16.67 4.43
N ILE A 696 -1.35 16.71 5.60
CA ILE A 696 -1.78 17.94 6.28
C ILE A 696 -0.60 18.71 6.88
N LYS A 697 0.35 18.00 7.49
CA LYS A 697 1.60 18.61 8.00
C LYS A 697 2.36 19.39 6.93
N ARG A 698 2.17 19.04 5.65
CA ARG A 698 2.78 19.71 4.49
C ARG A 698 1.91 20.81 3.87
N SER A 699 0.61 20.91 4.21
CA SER A 699 -0.34 21.83 3.57
C SER A 699 -0.66 23.09 4.38
N ILE A 700 -0.55 23.05 5.72
CA ILE A 700 -0.89 24.18 6.62
C ILE A 700 0.36 24.77 7.32
N GLY A 701 1.57 24.26 7.08
CA GLY A 701 2.73 24.56 7.93
C GLY A 701 2.71 23.73 9.21
N GLU A 702 3.51 24.08 10.23
CA GLU A 702 3.75 23.34 11.50
C GLU A 702 2.52 23.06 12.40
N VAL A 703 1.35 22.81 11.84
CA VAL A 703 0.19 22.32 12.57
C VAL A 703 0.40 20.83 12.86
N VAL A 704 0.68 20.52 14.13
CA VAL A 704 0.87 19.16 14.62
C VAL A 704 -0.52 18.49 14.74
N PRO A 705 -0.74 17.33 14.09
CA PRO A 705 -1.98 16.56 14.23
C PRO A 705 -2.38 16.33 15.71
N PRO A 706 -3.68 16.32 16.06
CA PRO A 706 -4.13 16.25 17.46
C PRO A 706 -3.55 15.09 18.27
N ASP A 707 -3.40 13.91 17.67
CA ASP A 707 -2.79 12.73 18.27
C ASP A 707 -1.32 12.92 18.66
N LEU A 708 -0.57 13.65 17.82
CA LEU A 708 0.83 13.98 18.07
C LEU A 708 1.00 15.11 19.09
N VAL A 709 0.07 16.08 19.16
CA VAL A 709 0.05 17.11 20.22
C VAL A 709 -0.21 16.47 21.58
N MET A 710 -1.12 15.50 21.64
CA MET A 710 -1.59 14.93 22.90
C MET A 710 -0.74 13.76 23.42
N GLY A 711 0.10 13.13 22.60
CA GLY A 711 0.93 11.97 22.99
C GLY A 711 0.13 10.79 23.55
N ASN A 712 -1.16 10.69 23.21
CA ASN A 712 -2.16 9.99 24.01
C ASN A 712 -2.67 8.68 23.37
N ALA A 713 -2.55 7.57 24.10
CA ALA A 713 -2.94 6.23 23.66
C ALA A 713 -4.46 5.99 23.47
N ALA A 714 -5.33 6.96 23.83
CA ALA A 714 -6.78 6.81 23.75
C ALA A 714 -7.47 7.36 22.50
N LEU A 715 -6.84 8.32 21.81
CA LEU A 715 -7.30 8.75 20.50
C LEU A 715 -6.53 7.98 19.44
N GLN A 716 -7.28 7.29 18.58
CA GLN A 716 -6.72 6.64 17.42
C GLN A 716 -7.28 7.32 16.17
N PRO A 717 -6.45 7.73 15.20
CA PRO A 717 -6.92 8.16 13.90
C PRO A 717 -7.97 7.18 13.39
N PHE A 718 -9.18 7.67 13.12
CA PHE A 718 -10.19 6.80 12.56
C PHE A 718 -9.90 6.65 11.08
N ASN A 719 -9.52 5.43 10.69
CA ASN A 719 -9.34 5.14 9.28
C ASN A 719 -10.72 4.98 8.62
N TRP A 720 -11.09 5.94 7.77
CA TRP A 720 -12.36 5.94 7.01
C TRP A 720 -12.54 4.68 6.16
N LEU A 721 -11.44 4.03 5.79
CA LEU A 721 -11.38 2.93 4.85
C LEU A 721 -10.50 1.82 5.41
N GLN A 722 -11.08 0.68 5.77
CA GLN A 722 -10.30 -0.51 6.11
C GLN A 722 -9.59 -1.02 4.85
N THR A 723 -8.28 -0.79 4.80
CA THR A 723 -7.37 -1.22 3.74
C THR A 723 -6.84 -2.63 4.05
N ARG A 724 -6.33 -3.34 3.03
CA ARG A 724 -5.46 -4.51 3.25
C ARG A 724 -4.03 -4.01 3.39
N GLY A 725 -3.46 -4.05 4.60
CA GLY A 725 -2.06 -3.71 4.89
C GLY A 725 -1.85 -2.46 5.75
N ASP A 726 -0.58 -2.18 6.08
CA ASP A 726 -0.10 -1.12 6.98
C ASP A 726 -0.16 0.29 6.31
N SER A 727 -1.29 0.66 5.69
CA SER A 727 -1.45 1.95 5.00
C SER A 727 -1.65 3.11 5.98
N ALA A 728 -1.20 4.31 5.62
CA ALA A 728 -1.49 5.55 6.35
C ALA A 728 -3.01 5.76 6.54
N SER A 729 -3.45 6.03 7.76
CA SER A 729 -4.87 6.24 8.06
C SER A 729 -5.38 7.50 7.37
N LEU A 730 -6.33 7.37 6.44
CA LEU A 730 -7.15 8.49 6.00
C LEU A 730 -8.09 8.80 7.16
N ASN A 731 -7.93 9.96 7.80
CA ASN A 731 -8.76 10.36 8.95
C ASN A 731 -9.21 11.83 8.88
N THR A 732 -8.93 12.55 7.79
CA THR A 732 -9.34 13.95 7.64
C THR A 732 -10.28 14.14 6.45
N LEU A 733 -11.36 14.91 6.68
CA LEU A 733 -12.26 15.44 5.68
C LEU A 733 -11.93 16.91 5.44
N GLU A 734 -11.62 17.26 4.19
CA GLU A 734 -11.41 18.63 3.73
C GLU A 734 -12.64 19.12 2.96
N LEU A 735 -13.15 20.29 3.34
CA LEU A 735 -14.28 20.96 2.68
C LEU A 735 -13.78 22.19 1.92
N TYR A 736 -14.25 22.32 0.68
CA TYR A 736 -13.92 23.37 -0.28
C TYR A 736 -15.20 23.95 -0.88
N ASP A 737 -15.07 25.09 -1.58
CA ASP A 737 -16.13 25.71 -2.41
C ASP A 737 -17.51 25.75 -1.73
N TYR A 738 -17.50 26.03 -0.43
CA TYR A 738 -18.71 25.98 0.39
C TYR A 738 -19.47 27.32 0.33
N SER A 739 -20.77 27.30 0.66
CA SER A 739 -21.59 28.53 0.75
C SER A 739 -21.30 29.32 2.03
N ASP A 740 -22.21 29.32 3.00
CA ASP A 740 -22.03 29.96 4.31
C ASP A 740 -21.79 28.89 5.38
N ARG A 741 -20.60 28.88 5.99
CA ARG A 741 -20.26 27.93 7.05
C ARG A 741 -21.17 28.03 8.28
N ASN A 742 -21.78 29.19 8.54
CA ASN A 742 -22.70 29.38 9.67
C ASN A 742 -24.07 28.72 9.43
N ALA A 743 -24.31 28.21 8.20
CA ALA A 743 -25.45 27.37 7.90
C ALA A 743 -25.38 25.98 8.56
N VAL A 744 -24.19 25.56 9.01
CA VAL A 744 -24.00 24.34 9.81
C VAL A 744 -24.13 24.69 11.29
N SER A 745 -25.13 24.11 11.96
CA SER A 745 -25.45 24.35 13.38
C SER A 745 -25.87 23.05 14.09
N PRO A 746 -26.07 23.05 15.43
CA PRO A 746 -26.67 21.92 16.14
C PRO A 746 -28.03 21.47 15.59
N GLU A 747 -28.85 22.41 15.11
CA GLU A 747 -30.18 22.17 14.53
C GLU A 747 -30.12 21.77 13.05
N GLN A 748 -29.06 22.17 12.35
CA GLN A 748 -28.80 21.86 10.93
C GLN A 748 -27.37 21.33 10.73
N PRO A 749 -27.06 20.11 11.20
CA PRO A 749 -25.71 19.58 11.12
C PRO A 749 -25.35 19.10 9.71
N LEU A 750 -24.05 19.09 9.40
CA LEU A 750 -23.50 18.29 8.31
C LEU A 750 -23.42 16.84 8.80
N LEU A 751 -24.12 15.93 8.13
CA LEU A 751 -24.24 14.54 8.55
C LEU A 751 -23.31 13.65 7.73
N ILE A 752 -22.65 12.72 8.42
CA ILE A 752 -21.78 11.71 7.84
C ILE A 752 -22.26 10.35 8.32
N GLU A 753 -22.93 9.60 7.45
CA GLU A 753 -23.53 8.30 7.73
C GLU A 753 -22.63 7.18 7.21
N PHE A 754 -22.02 6.40 8.09
CA PHE A 754 -21.30 5.18 7.79
C PHE A 754 -22.27 4.03 7.50
N LYS A 755 -21.99 3.23 6.46
CA LYS A 755 -22.82 2.07 6.09
C LYS A 755 -22.60 0.85 6.98
N ALA A 756 -21.49 0.82 7.70
CA ALA A 756 -21.19 -0.18 8.72
C ALA A 756 -21.24 0.47 10.10
N SER A 757 -21.67 -0.28 11.12
CA SER A 757 -21.58 0.18 12.50
C SER A 757 -20.13 0.46 12.84
N VAL A 758 -19.87 1.68 13.29
CA VAL A 758 -18.50 2.09 13.61
C VAL A 758 -18.07 1.64 15.01
N GLY A 759 -18.97 1.02 15.79
CA GLY A 759 -18.73 0.19 16.99
C GLY A 759 -18.11 0.86 18.21
N ASP A 760 -17.27 1.87 18.00
CA ASP A 760 -16.50 2.61 18.97
C ASP A 760 -17.00 4.07 19.02
N SER A 761 -16.57 4.86 20.02
CA SER A 761 -16.97 6.26 20.15
C SER A 761 -16.09 7.18 19.29
N PHE A 762 -16.68 8.24 18.73
CA PHE A 762 -15.99 9.15 17.80
C PHE A 762 -15.95 10.58 18.33
N VAL A 763 -14.87 11.29 18.01
CA VAL A 763 -14.81 12.75 18.14
C VAL A 763 -14.35 13.36 16.82
N VAL A 764 -14.99 14.45 16.42
CA VAL A 764 -14.58 15.26 15.27
C VAL A 764 -13.91 16.51 15.78
N LEU A 765 -12.62 16.65 15.50
CA LEU A 765 -11.85 17.84 15.85
C LEU A 765 -11.69 18.75 14.63
N ALA A 766 -11.77 20.05 14.82
CA ALA A 766 -11.49 21.05 13.80
C ALA A 766 -10.33 21.95 14.24
N TYR A 767 -9.55 22.41 13.27
CA TYR A 767 -8.46 23.37 13.49
C TYR A 767 -8.93 24.78 13.15
N ASP A 768 -8.77 25.73 14.07
CA ASP A 768 -9.07 27.15 13.82
C ASP A 768 -7.77 27.93 13.53
N PRO A 769 -7.53 28.35 12.28
CA PRO A 769 -6.27 28.98 11.87
C PRO A 769 -6.05 30.37 12.49
N SER A 770 -7.11 31.03 12.97
CA SER A 770 -7.00 32.37 13.54
C SER A 770 -6.49 32.36 14.97
N THR A 771 -6.63 31.23 15.66
CA THR A 771 -6.13 31.01 17.03
C THR A 771 -4.97 30.03 17.07
N GLY A 772 -4.79 29.20 16.03
CA GLY A 772 -3.77 28.15 16.00
C GLY A 772 -4.14 26.92 16.82
N LEU A 773 -5.41 26.77 17.19
CA LEU A 773 -5.87 25.81 18.19
C LEU A 773 -6.98 24.90 17.62
N TYR A 774 -7.11 23.71 18.19
CA TYR A 774 -8.13 22.73 17.86
C TYR A 774 -9.35 22.80 18.80
N PHE A 775 -10.54 22.46 18.30
CA PHE A 775 -11.76 22.33 19.11
C PHE A 775 -12.66 21.20 18.60
N SER A 776 -13.64 20.80 19.42
CA SER A 776 -14.65 19.81 19.02
C SER A 776 -15.66 20.42 18.06
N ALA A 777 -15.72 19.91 16.83
CA ALA A 777 -16.65 20.37 15.80
C ALA A 777 -17.91 19.52 15.67
N GLY A 778 -17.87 18.28 16.17
CA GLY A 778 -18.97 17.33 16.00
C GLY A 778 -18.81 16.07 16.83
N ASP A 779 -19.91 15.34 16.92
CA ASP A 779 -20.04 14.12 17.72
C ASP A 779 -20.88 13.06 17.00
N GLN A 780 -20.88 11.86 17.55
CA GLN A 780 -21.54 10.71 16.96
C GLN A 780 -23.01 10.63 17.40
N ILE A 781 -23.92 10.60 16.42
CA ILE A 781 -25.35 10.41 16.62
C ILE A 781 -25.70 8.95 16.25
N GLY A 782 -25.86 8.08 17.24
CA GLY A 782 -26.14 6.65 17.04
C GLY A 782 -24.91 5.84 16.62
N ASP A 783 -25.14 4.66 16.01
CA ASP A 783 -24.06 3.70 15.72
C ASP A 783 -23.38 3.90 14.37
N GLN A 784 -23.96 4.75 13.52
CA GLN A 784 -23.57 4.89 12.12
C GLN A 784 -23.46 6.35 11.68
N THR A 785 -23.90 7.32 12.47
CA THR A 785 -23.92 8.72 12.00
C THR A 785 -23.03 9.58 12.87
N VAL A 786 -22.28 10.48 12.23
CA VAL A 786 -21.53 11.56 12.86
C VAL A 786 -22.11 12.88 12.39
N ALA A 787 -22.39 13.78 13.32
CA ALA A 787 -22.92 15.10 13.05
C ALA A 787 -21.88 16.16 13.37
N VAL A 788 -21.57 16.97 12.37
CA VAL A 788 -20.73 18.15 12.52
C VAL A 788 -21.65 19.34 12.76
N HIS A 789 -21.49 19.96 13.92
CA HIS A 789 -22.38 21.00 14.44
C HIS A 789 -21.84 22.42 14.23
N THR A 790 -20.56 22.55 13.96
CA THR A 790 -19.92 23.83 13.72
C THR A 790 -18.68 23.65 12.85
N LEU A 791 -18.35 24.67 12.06
CA LEU A 791 -17.20 24.66 11.16
C LEU A 791 -16.20 25.76 11.54
N PRO A 792 -14.88 25.51 11.41
CA PRO A 792 -13.84 26.49 11.69
C PRO A 792 -13.76 27.58 10.60
N ASP A 793 -12.89 28.57 10.83
CA ASP A 793 -12.43 29.44 9.76
C ASP A 793 -11.57 28.64 8.76
N GLU A 794 -11.55 29.06 7.50
CA GLU A 794 -10.77 28.37 6.48
C GLU A 794 -9.27 28.58 6.65
N SER A 795 -8.52 27.49 6.51
CA SER A 795 -7.06 27.55 6.45
C SER A 795 -6.63 27.94 5.04
N SER A 796 -5.82 28.99 4.91
CA SER A 796 -5.17 29.34 3.65
C SER A 796 -4.13 28.26 3.31
N SER A 797 -4.28 27.62 2.14
CA SER A 797 -3.27 26.70 1.63
C SER A 797 -2.46 27.42 0.56
N GLN A 798 -1.15 27.17 0.49
CA GLN A 798 -0.31 27.68 -0.62
C GLN A 798 -0.68 27.05 -1.99
N ARG A 799 -1.67 26.14 -2.05
CA ARG A 799 -1.99 25.29 -3.21
C ARG A 799 -3.42 25.42 -3.75
N SER A 800 -4.24 26.32 -3.22
CA SER A 800 -5.59 26.54 -3.71
C SER A 800 -5.90 28.04 -3.74
N LEU A 801 -6.53 28.50 -4.83
CA LEU A 801 -6.97 29.90 -4.98
C LEU A 801 -8.02 30.31 -3.91
N GLY A 802 -8.56 29.36 -3.14
CA GLY A 802 -9.40 29.57 -1.94
C GLY A 802 -8.97 28.65 -0.78
N GLY A 803 -9.29 29.02 0.46
CA GLY A 803 -8.96 28.22 1.65
C GLY A 803 -9.73 26.89 1.74
N SER A 804 -9.45 26.10 2.78
CA SER A 804 -10.20 24.86 3.07
C SER A 804 -10.46 24.69 4.56
N ILE A 805 -11.61 24.09 4.88
CA ILE A 805 -11.99 23.68 6.23
C ILE A 805 -11.54 22.22 6.44
N LYS A 806 -10.93 21.92 7.58
CA LYS A 806 -10.40 20.59 7.88
C LYS A 806 -11.01 20.01 9.14
N LEU A 807 -11.54 18.80 9.01
CA LEU A 807 -12.22 18.05 10.06
C LEU A 807 -11.50 16.71 10.26
N PHE A 808 -11.01 16.47 11.47
CA PHE A 808 -10.21 15.30 11.83
C PHE A 808 -11.06 14.32 12.65
N PHE A 809 -11.04 13.05 12.26
CA PHE A 809 -11.89 12.02 12.83
C PHE A 809 -11.02 11.07 13.65
N TYR A 810 -11.39 10.93 14.92
CA TYR A 810 -10.69 10.06 15.84
C TYR A 810 -11.66 9.11 16.52
N LYS A 811 -11.23 7.85 16.60
CA LYS A 811 -11.82 6.84 17.44
C LYS A 811 -11.29 7.01 18.87
N VAL A 812 -12.20 6.88 19.82
CA VAL A 812 -11.93 6.86 21.26
C VAL A 812 -11.88 5.41 21.73
N VAL A 813 -10.74 4.97 22.25
CA VAL A 813 -10.53 3.59 22.72
C VAL A 813 -10.89 3.45 24.20
N LEU A 814 -12.16 3.15 24.50
CA LEU A 814 -12.72 3.13 25.87
C LEU A 814 -11.97 2.21 26.86
N SER A 815 -11.44 1.06 26.40
CA SER A 815 -10.69 0.12 27.24
C SER A 815 -9.38 0.71 27.78
N LYS A 816 -8.78 1.66 27.06
CA LYS A 816 -7.58 2.40 27.50
C LYS A 816 -7.92 3.63 28.35
N VAL A 817 -9.21 3.89 28.55
CA VAL A 817 -9.76 5.08 29.20
C VAL A 817 -10.50 4.71 30.50
N GLY A 818 -10.45 3.44 30.93
CA GLY A 818 -11.04 3.00 32.21
C GLY A 818 -12.55 2.77 32.21
N PHE A 819 -13.23 2.94 31.07
CA PHE A 819 -14.67 2.69 30.94
C PHE A 819 -14.94 1.23 30.55
N GLY A 820 -15.56 0.46 31.45
CA GLY A 820 -15.93 -0.95 31.19
C GLY A 820 -16.21 -1.84 32.41
N TYR A 821 -16.35 -1.28 33.61
CA TYR A 821 -16.55 -2.07 34.83
C TYR A 821 -18.04 -2.20 35.21
N ASN A 822 -18.38 -3.29 35.89
CA ASN A 822 -19.69 -3.42 36.55
C ASN A 822 -19.72 -2.51 37.79
N HIS A 823 -20.40 -1.36 37.68
CA HIS A 823 -20.61 -0.44 38.81
C HIS A 823 -21.83 -0.83 39.65
N PRO A 824 -21.86 -0.53 40.97
CA PRO A 824 -20.76 0.02 41.77
C PRO A 824 -19.73 -1.07 42.15
N ARG A 825 -18.44 -0.75 42.01
CA ARG A 825 -17.30 -1.62 42.32
C ARG A 825 -16.59 -1.09 43.56
N LEU A 826 -16.55 -1.88 44.63
CA LEU A 826 -15.63 -1.69 45.76
C LEU A 826 -14.50 -2.71 45.61
N ALA A 827 -13.25 -2.26 45.58
CA ALA A 827 -12.11 -3.13 45.36
C ALA A 827 -10.99 -2.87 46.38
N LEU A 828 -10.22 -3.90 46.70
CA LEU A 828 -8.94 -3.77 47.40
C LEU A 828 -7.85 -3.56 46.34
N ALA A 829 -7.08 -2.47 46.48
CA ALA A 829 -6.04 -2.09 45.52
C ALA A 829 -4.63 -2.34 46.07
N THR A 830 -3.75 -2.87 45.23
CA THR A 830 -2.32 -3.06 45.53
C THR A 830 -1.46 -2.45 44.42
N LEU A 831 -0.34 -1.83 44.80
CA LEU A 831 0.59 -1.16 43.88
C LEU A 831 1.86 -2.00 43.68
N SER A 832 2.20 -2.27 42.42
CA SER A 832 3.49 -2.88 42.06
C SER A 832 4.65 -1.87 42.17
N ASP A 833 5.89 -2.35 42.04
CA ASP A 833 7.07 -1.48 41.97
C ASP A 833 7.09 -0.57 40.74
N THR A 834 6.33 -0.90 39.69
CA THR A 834 6.16 -0.10 38.47
C THR A 834 4.96 0.86 38.52
N LEU A 835 4.30 1.00 39.69
CA LEU A 835 3.05 1.77 39.89
C LEU A 835 1.83 1.24 39.12
N GLU A 836 1.84 -0.05 38.75
CA GLU A 836 0.65 -0.72 38.25
C GLU A 836 -0.28 -1.06 39.42
N VAL A 837 -1.59 -0.83 39.23
CA VAL A 837 -2.60 -1.10 40.25
C VAL A 837 -3.29 -2.41 39.94
N GLN A 838 -3.27 -3.34 40.90
CA GLN A 838 -4.04 -4.58 40.86
C GLN A 838 -5.24 -4.47 41.79
N TYR A 839 -6.42 -4.85 41.29
CA TYR A 839 -7.69 -4.79 42.01
C TYR A 839 -8.20 -6.19 42.34
N GLU A 840 -8.52 -6.43 43.61
CA GLU A 840 -9.34 -7.56 44.07
C GLU A 840 -10.77 -7.07 44.30
N THR A 841 -11.74 -7.72 43.64
CA THR A 841 -13.15 -7.31 43.62
C THR A 841 -14.09 -8.29 44.29
N ASP A 842 -13.62 -9.47 44.71
CA ASP A 842 -14.43 -10.45 45.43
C ASP A 842 -14.71 -9.95 46.86
N PRO A 843 -15.98 -9.68 47.23
CA PRO A 843 -16.33 -9.18 48.56
C PRO A 843 -15.86 -10.09 49.70
N GLU A 844 -15.79 -11.41 49.50
CA GLU A 844 -15.33 -12.35 50.53
C GLU A 844 -13.81 -12.23 50.76
N MET A 845 -13.04 -12.08 49.67
CA MET A 845 -11.59 -11.89 49.75
C MET A 845 -11.21 -10.54 50.35
N ILE A 846 -11.94 -9.49 49.98
CA ILE A 846 -11.79 -8.15 50.58
C ILE A 846 -12.11 -8.24 52.08
N ARG A 847 -13.26 -8.83 52.43
CA ARG A 847 -13.65 -9.00 53.85
C ARG A 847 -12.62 -9.78 54.64
N HIS A 848 -12.13 -10.89 54.11
CA HIS A 848 -11.09 -11.71 54.76
C HIS A 848 -9.81 -10.89 55.02
N THR A 849 -9.39 -10.07 54.05
CA THR A 849 -8.22 -9.20 54.20
C THR A 849 -8.45 -8.10 55.24
N LEU A 850 -9.60 -7.41 55.16
CA LEU A 850 -9.93 -6.32 56.08
C LEU A 850 -10.15 -6.82 57.52
N GLN A 851 -10.51 -8.08 57.73
CA GLN A 851 -10.72 -8.66 59.06
C GLN A 851 -9.43 -9.10 59.77
N GLN A 852 -8.29 -9.09 59.10
CA GLN A 852 -7.02 -9.43 59.75
C GLN A 852 -6.69 -8.42 60.87
N GLU A 853 -6.12 -8.91 61.98
CA GLU A 853 -5.86 -8.10 63.19
C GLU A 853 -4.85 -6.97 62.97
N ASN A 854 -3.93 -7.14 62.01
CA ASN A 854 -2.92 -6.15 61.65
C ASN A 854 -3.46 -5.03 60.75
N VAL A 855 -4.61 -5.22 60.09
CA VAL A 855 -5.21 -4.18 59.24
C VAL A 855 -5.99 -3.22 60.12
N LYS A 856 -5.53 -1.98 60.31
CA LYS A 856 -6.24 -0.98 61.12
C LYS A 856 -6.51 0.30 60.35
N ASN A 857 -5.56 0.77 59.57
CA ASN A 857 -5.65 2.03 58.84
C ASN A 857 -6.01 1.75 57.39
N ILE A 858 -7.17 2.22 56.96
CA ILE A 858 -7.74 1.96 55.64
C ILE A 858 -7.89 3.28 54.90
N LEU A 859 -7.34 3.35 53.69
CA LEU A 859 -7.51 4.49 52.80
C LEU A 859 -8.52 4.14 51.70
N LEU A 860 -9.59 4.90 51.57
CA LEU A 860 -10.59 4.73 50.53
C LEU A 860 -10.54 5.88 49.51
N PHE A 861 -10.39 5.57 48.23
CA PHE A 861 -10.52 6.55 47.15
C PHE A 861 -11.92 6.52 46.53
N THR A 862 -12.50 7.71 46.29
CA THR A 862 -13.75 7.87 45.53
C THR A 862 -13.55 8.87 44.38
N HIS A 863 -13.82 8.42 43.15
CA HIS A 863 -13.56 9.23 41.96
C HIS A 863 -14.63 10.29 41.70
N GLY A 864 -14.27 11.30 40.90
CA GLY A 864 -15.19 12.31 40.39
C GLY A 864 -15.97 11.85 39.16
N ILE A 865 -16.16 12.76 38.20
CA ILE A 865 -16.77 12.41 36.91
C ILE A 865 -15.87 11.55 36.00
N ILE A 866 -14.59 11.43 36.35
CA ILE A 866 -13.57 10.73 35.57
C ILE A 866 -13.89 9.23 35.42
N GLY A 867 -14.65 8.64 36.36
CA GLY A 867 -15.18 7.27 36.24
C GLY A 867 -14.27 6.17 36.82
N ASP A 868 -13.06 6.51 37.29
CA ASP A 868 -12.17 5.57 37.98
C ASP A 868 -11.24 6.25 39.01
N THR A 869 -10.68 5.41 39.89
CA THR A 869 -9.77 5.77 40.99
C THR A 869 -8.30 5.41 40.72
N LEU A 870 -7.91 5.09 39.47
CA LEU A 870 -6.59 4.55 39.14
C LEU A 870 -5.45 5.49 39.54
N ASP A 871 -5.52 6.74 39.11
CA ASP A 871 -4.47 7.72 39.43
C ASP A 871 -4.55 8.25 40.85
N MET A 872 -5.75 8.25 41.43
CA MET A 872 -5.93 8.53 42.86
C MET A 872 -5.17 7.49 43.69
N THR A 873 -5.26 6.22 43.32
CA THR A 873 -4.57 5.12 44.01
C THR A 873 -3.06 5.29 43.97
N LYS A 874 -2.48 5.67 42.82
CA LYS A 874 -1.04 5.93 42.68
C LYS A 874 -0.55 7.05 43.60
N SER A 875 -1.40 8.03 43.94
CA SER A 875 -1.04 9.09 44.88
C SER A 875 -0.65 8.58 46.26
N ALA A 876 -1.11 7.38 46.66
CA ALA A 876 -0.67 6.75 47.92
C ALA A 876 0.85 6.46 47.93
N ARG A 877 1.45 6.14 46.78
CA ARG A 877 2.91 5.96 46.64
C ARG A 877 3.64 7.27 46.34
N LEU A 878 3.00 8.20 45.62
CA LEU A 878 3.62 9.43 45.15
C LEU A 878 3.62 10.57 46.18
N ALA A 879 2.60 10.66 47.03
CA ALA A 879 2.54 11.65 48.10
C ALA A 879 3.41 11.21 49.28
N LEU A 880 4.34 12.09 49.66
CA LEU A 880 5.27 11.84 50.76
C LEU A 880 4.78 12.52 52.05
N THR A 881 4.73 11.76 53.13
CA THR A 881 4.42 12.24 54.48
C THR A 881 5.54 13.11 55.03
N ALA A 882 5.30 13.75 56.18
CA ALA A 882 6.26 14.69 56.77
C ALA A 882 7.65 14.09 57.06
N ASP A 883 7.74 12.77 57.27
CA ASP A 883 8.98 12.00 57.45
C ASP A 883 9.56 11.44 56.14
N GLY A 884 9.03 11.85 54.99
CA GLY A 884 9.53 11.51 53.66
C GLY A 884 9.14 10.12 53.16
N GLN A 885 8.25 9.41 53.86
CA GLN A 885 7.75 8.10 53.44
C GLN A 885 6.47 8.25 52.60
N PRO A 886 6.16 7.31 51.69
CA PRO A 886 4.88 7.31 51.00
C PRO A 886 3.68 7.10 51.95
N ILE A 887 2.52 7.68 51.64
CA ILE A 887 1.25 7.42 52.38
C ILE A 887 0.97 5.92 52.46
N GLU A 888 1.26 5.15 51.42
CA GLU A 888 1.10 3.69 51.37
C GLU A 888 1.82 2.97 52.51
N LYS A 889 2.92 3.53 53.05
CA LYS A 889 3.63 2.96 54.21
C LYS A 889 3.01 3.31 55.56
N LYS A 890 1.98 4.16 55.60
CA LYS A 890 1.25 4.58 56.81
C LYS A 890 -0.12 3.92 56.95
N ILE A 891 -0.52 3.14 55.95
CA ILE A 891 -1.82 2.48 55.88
C ILE A 891 -1.62 0.97 55.72
N ASP A 892 -2.64 0.20 56.09
CA ASP A 892 -2.61 -1.26 56.04
C ASP A 892 -3.40 -1.81 54.85
N ALA A 893 -4.34 -1.03 54.31
CA ALA A 893 -5.12 -1.40 53.11
C ALA A 893 -5.56 -0.16 52.32
N ILE A 894 -5.61 -0.28 51.00
CA ILE A 894 -6.21 0.71 50.09
C ILE A 894 -7.47 0.11 49.49
N LEU A 895 -8.59 0.79 49.66
CA LEU A 895 -9.85 0.51 49.00
C LEU A 895 -10.11 1.54 47.91
N THR A 896 -10.82 1.12 46.87
CA THR A 896 -11.35 2.02 45.84
C THR A 896 -12.83 1.79 45.65
N PHE A 897 -13.59 2.86 45.48
CA PHE A 897 -15.01 2.79 45.16
C PHE A 897 -15.28 3.49 43.83
N ASP A 898 -15.52 2.68 42.80
CA ASP A 898 -15.85 3.14 41.46
C ASP A 898 -17.35 2.99 41.19
N TYR A 899 -18.05 4.08 40.92
CA TYR A 899 -19.51 4.15 40.83
C TYR A 899 -19.99 4.78 39.53
N GLU A 900 -21.26 4.53 39.17
CA GLU A 900 -21.84 5.12 37.95
C GLU A 900 -22.16 6.60 38.21
N ASN A 901 -21.54 7.47 37.45
CA ASN A 901 -21.33 8.86 37.84
C ASN A 901 -22.19 9.88 37.08
N LEU A 902 -23.16 9.46 36.27
CA LEU A 902 -23.89 10.37 35.36
C LEU A 902 -25.40 10.18 35.40
N SER A 903 -25.85 8.92 35.38
CA SER A 903 -27.27 8.57 35.32
C SER A 903 -27.86 8.28 36.71
N THR A 904 -27.01 7.92 37.67
CA THR A 904 -27.39 7.56 39.04
C THR A 904 -27.21 8.75 39.96
N ARG A 905 -28.29 9.23 40.57
CA ARG A 905 -28.28 10.38 41.49
C ARG A 905 -27.19 10.24 42.56
N ILE A 906 -26.64 11.38 42.98
CA ILE A 906 -25.59 11.45 44.02
C ILE A 906 -26.03 10.72 45.31
N GLN A 907 -27.30 10.87 45.69
CA GLN A 907 -27.88 10.19 46.86
C GLN A 907 -27.85 8.66 46.73
N ASP A 908 -28.18 8.14 45.56
CA ASP A 908 -28.28 6.70 45.31
C ASP A 908 -26.88 6.06 45.29
N ASN A 909 -25.87 6.77 44.77
CA ASN A 909 -24.47 6.33 44.85
C ASN A 909 -23.93 6.36 46.28
N ALA A 910 -24.32 7.34 47.10
CA ALA A 910 -23.94 7.40 48.50
C ALA A 910 -24.53 6.23 49.30
N GLN A 911 -25.77 5.82 48.97
CA GLN A 911 -26.40 4.64 49.54
C GLN A 911 -25.67 3.34 49.13
N LYS A 912 -25.28 3.22 47.84
CA LYS A 912 -24.47 2.09 47.35
C LYS A 912 -23.10 2.01 48.04
N LEU A 913 -22.45 3.14 48.30
CA LEU A 913 -21.19 3.19 49.06
C LEU A 913 -21.37 2.61 50.47
N LYS A 914 -22.42 3.02 51.18
CA LYS A 914 -22.76 2.50 52.50
C LYS A 914 -22.94 0.97 52.49
N GLU A 915 -23.69 0.47 51.51
CA GLU A 915 -23.97 -0.96 51.36
C GLU A 915 -22.71 -1.77 51.10
N ARG A 916 -21.83 -1.30 50.20
CA ARG A 916 -20.58 -1.99 49.86
C ARG A 916 -19.59 -2.02 51.03
N LEU A 917 -19.46 -0.94 51.78
CA LEU A 917 -18.61 -0.92 52.98
C LEU A 917 -19.11 -1.91 54.04
N ALA A 918 -20.43 -1.95 54.29
CA ALA A 918 -21.02 -2.90 55.22
C ALA A 918 -20.83 -4.37 54.76
N GLU A 919 -20.93 -4.63 53.45
CA GLU A 919 -20.72 -5.94 52.84
C GLU A 919 -19.29 -6.47 53.09
N VAL A 920 -18.26 -5.64 52.95
CA VAL A 920 -16.87 -6.05 53.22
C VAL A 920 -16.48 -6.01 54.70
N GLY A 921 -17.45 -5.77 55.58
CA GLY A 921 -17.27 -5.89 57.03
C GLY A 921 -16.82 -4.63 57.75
N ILE A 922 -16.81 -3.46 57.09
CA ILE A 922 -16.59 -2.16 57.75
C ILE A 922 -17.85 -1.76 58.50
N LYS A 923 -17.75 -1.62 59.83
CA LYS A 923 -18.88 -1.41 60.73
C LYS A 923 -18.51 -0.47 61.86
N ALA A 924 -19.52 0.13 62.49
CA ALA A 924 -19.29 0.98 63.64
C ALA A 924 -18.57 0.19 64.76
N GLN A 925 -17.55 0.79 65.36
CA GLN A 925 -16.77 0.22 66.46
C GLN A 925 -16.01 -1.07 66.11
N ASP A 926 -15.65 -1.28 64.84
CA ASP A 926 -14.83 -2.42 64.38
C ASP A 926 -13.32 -2.26 64.66
N GLY A 927 -12.91 -1.13 65.25
CA GLY A 927 -11.53 -0.82 65.58
C GLY A 927 -10.66 -0.42 64.38
N LYS A 928 -11.27 -0.21 63.20
CA LYS A 928 -10.60 0.29 62.00
C LYS A 928 -10.61 1.82 61.99
N GLN A 929 -9.69 2.39 61.23
CA GLN A 929 -9.51 3.81 61.00
C GLN A 929 -9.63 4.07 59.50
N VAL A 930 -10.79 4.58 59.05
CA VAL A 930 -11.08 4.76 57.62
C VAL A 930 -10.92 6.23 57.25
N THR A 931 -10.00 6.50 56.32
CA THR A 931 -9.81 7.82 55.70
C THR A 931 -10.32 7.79 54.26
N ILE A 932 -11.21 8.71 53.89
CA ILE A 932 -11.67 8.84 52.51
C ILE A 932 -10.95 10.00 51.81
N ILE A 933 -10.38 9.75 50.64
CA ILE A 933 -9.94 10.79 49.70
C ILE A 933 -10.90 10.81 48.52
N ALA A 934 -11.63 11.91 48.38
CA ALA A 934 -12.69 12.05 47.41
C ALA A 934 -12.40 13.19 46.43
N HIS A 935 -12.64 12.94 45.14
CA HIS A 935 -12.40 13.92 44.08
C HIS A 935 -13.71 14.45 43.50
N SER A 936 -13.80 15.77 43.28
CA SER A 936 -14.89 16.39 42.52
C SER A 936 -16.27 15.89 42.98
N MET A 937 -17.11 15.35 42.08
CA MET A 937 -18.41 14.77 42.41
C MET A 937 -18.37 13.60 43.43
N GLY A 938 -17.27 12.84 43.50
CA GLY A 938 -17.07 11.79 44.51
C GLY A 938 -17.06 12.36 45.92
N GLY A 939 -16.64 13.62 46.07
CA GLY A 939 -16.80 14.36 47.31
C GLY A 939 -18.25 14.60 47.69
N LEU A 940 -19.15 14.87 46.74
CA LEU A 940 -20.58 15.03 47.02
C LEU A 940 -21.23 13.70 47.43
N VAL A 941 -20.86 12.60 46.77
CA VAL A 941 -21.28 11.23 47.16
C VAL A 941 -20.80 10.91 48.58
N THR A 942 -19.54 11.22 48.88
CA THR A 942 -18.93 11.00 50.19
C THR A 942 -19.59 11.86 51.28
N ARG A 943 -19.83 13.14 51.00
CA ARG A 943 -20.53 14.05 51.90
C ARG A 943 -21.94 13.58 52.20
N TRP A 944 -22.71 13.19 51.17
CA TRP A 944 -24.04 12.64 51.38
C TRP A 944 -24.02 11.37 52.24
N PHE A 945 -23.07 10.47 52.00
CA PHE A 945 -22.88 9.27 52.81
C PHE A 945 -22.61 9.59 54.29
N ILE A 946 -21.70 10.52 54.57
CA ILE A 946 -21.33 10.90 55.94
C ILE A 946 -22.45 11.70 56.61
N GLU A 947 -22.89 12.79 55.99
CA GLU A 947 -23.79 13.79 56.59
C GLU A 947 -25.24 13.29 56.62
N LYS A 948 -25.70 12.51 55.63
CA LYS A 948 -27.12 12.08 55.53
C LYS A 948 -27.36 10.62 55.87
N LEU A 949 -26.37 9.75 55.66
CA LEU A 949 -26.54 8.31 55.83
C LEU A 949 -25.79 7.73 57.03
N ARG A 950 -25.32 8.59 57.96
CA ARG A 950 -24.60 8.20 59.19
C ARG A 950 -23.26 7.51 58.92
N GLY A 951 -22.60 7.85 57.81
CA GLY A 951 -21.28 7.34 57.48
C GLY A 951 -20.19 7.75 58.48
N ASP A 952 -20.45 8.78 59.30
CA ASP A 952 -19.60 9.20 60.41
C ASP A 952 -19.35 8.11 61.47
N GLU A 953 -20.17 7.06 61.50
CA GLU A 953 -19.99 5.94 62.44
C GLU A 953 -18.88 4.98 62.02
N VAL A 954 -18.44 5.03 60.75
CA VAL A 954 -17.45 4.12 60.15
C VAL A 954 -16.30 4.83 59.43
N VAL A 955 -16.35 6.15 59.29
CA VAL A 955 -15.32 6.98 58.66
C VAL A 955 -14.74 7.91 59.71
N ASP A 956 -13.41 7.97 59.81
CA ASP A 956 -12.73 8.77 60.84
C ASP A 956 -12.33 10.16 60.34
N ARG A 957 -12.07 10.32 59.04
CA ARG A 957 -11.77 11.60 58.39
C ARG A 957 -11.98 11.55 56.87
N VAL A 958 -12.20 12.72 56.26
CA VAL A 958 -12.31 12.87 54.80
C VAL A 958 -11.42 13.99 54.28
N ILE A 959 -10.85 13.78 53.10
CA ILE A 959 -10.09 14.75 52.33
C ILE A 959 -10.84 14.95 50.99
N LEU A 960 -11.32 16.17 50.76
CA LEU A 960 -12.06 16.57 49.58
C LEU A 960 -11.13 17.34 48.64
N CYS A 961 -10.96 16.87 47.41
CA CYS A 961 -10.14 17.53 46.39
C CYS A 961 -11.04 18.04 45.26
N GLY A 962 -11.10 19.36 45.08
CA GLY A 962 -11.90 19.97 44.00
C GLY A 962 -13.41 19.74 44.08
N THR A 963 -13.95 19.33 45.24
CA THR A 963 -15.39 19.04 45.38
C THR A 963 -16.22 20.32 45.27
N PRO A 964 -17.24 20.39 44.39
CA PRO A 964 -18.08 21.58 44.23
C PRO A 964 -19.12 21.70 45.36
N ASN A 965 -18.70 22.15 46.54
CA ASN A 965 -19.57 22.21 47.73
C ASN A 965 -20.72 23.24 47.62
N GLU A 966 -20.62 24.22 46.72
CA GLU A 966 -21.68 25.18 46.36
C GLU A 966 -22.07 25.15 44.87
N GLY A 967 -21.61 24.14 44.12
CA GLY A 967 -21.91 24.00 42.68
C GLY A 967 -20.93 24.64 41.70
N THR A 968 -21.19 24.43 40.42
CA THR A 968 -20.37 24.92 39.30
C THR A 968 -21.23 25.56 38.21
N PRO A 969 -20.75 26.62 37.52
CA PRO A 969 -21.42 27.17 36.33
C PRO A 969 -21.33 26.26 35.09
N LEU A 970 -20.47 25.24 35.11
CA LEU A 970 -20.34 24.21 34.06
C LEU A 970 -21.31 23.04 34.31
N ALA A 971 -22.61 23.33 34.51
CA ALA A 971 -23.60 22.32 34.89
C ALA A 971 -24.27 21.59 33.70
N ASP A 972 -23.92 21.96 32.47
CA ASP A 972 -24.29 21.25 31.25
C ASP A 972 -23.12 20.39 30.76
N VAL A 973 -23.35 19.08 30.61
CA VAL A 973 -22.32 18.10 30.24
C VAL A 973 -21.64 18.46 28.92
N ARG A 974 -22.40 19.00 27.96
CA ARG A 974 -21.89 19.33 26.62
C ARG A 974 -21.02 20.58 26.66
N ASP A 975 -21.44 21.63 27.36
CA ASP A 975 -20.65 22.86 27.50
C ASP A 975 -19.36 22.59 28.29
N ALA A 976 -19.44 21.82 29.38
CA ALA A 976 -18.27 21.43 30.17
C ALA A 976 -17.27 20.60 29.34
N PHE A 977 -17.78 19.66 28.55
CA PHE A 977 -16.97 18.85 27.64
C PHE A 977 -16.29 19.71 26.57
N GLU A 978 -17.03 20.57 25.86
CA GLU A 978 -16.50 21.44 24.81
C GLU A 978 -15.35 22.33 25.33
N VAL A 979 -15.50 22.89 26.54
CA VAL A 979 -14.48 23.73 27.19
C VAL A 979 -13.25 22.90 27.61
N LEU A 980 -13.45 21.83 28.40
CA LEU A 980 -12.35 21.02 28.93
C LEU A 980 -11.57 20.31 27.82
N LEU A 981 -12.28 19.83 26.79
CA LEU A 981 -11.65 19.18 25.63
C LEU A 981 -10.82 20.17 24.82
N THR A 982 -11.30 21.41 24.64
CA THR A 982 -10.52 22.45 23.94
C THR A 982 -9.19 22.72 24.66
N PHE A 983 -9.18 22.81 25.99
CA PHE A 983 -7.92 22.94 26.74
C PHE A 983 -7.02 21.71 26.63
N ALA A 984 -7.61 20.50 26.64
CA ALA A 984 -6.85 19.24 26.60
C ALA A 984 -6.19 18.97 25.26
N VAL A 985 -6.91 19.21 24.15
CA VAL A 985 -6.39 19.00 22.79
C VAL A 985 -5.23 19.96 22.46
N ASN A 986 -5.18 21.12 23.12
CA ASN A 986 -4.17 22.15 22.87
C ASN A 986 -3.04 22.22 23.92
N GLY A 987 -2.96 21.26 24.85
CA GLY A 987 -1.83 21.14 25.78
C GLY A 987 -1.80 22.15 26.95
N ALA A 988 -2.82 23.01 27.07
CA ALA A 988 -2.97 23.97 28.18
C ALA A 988 -3.45 23.32 29.48
N SER A 989 -4.03 22.12 29.40
CA SER A 989 -4.31 21.27 30.55
C SER A 989 -3.38 20.06 30.52
N ILE A 990 -2.64 19.81 31.60
CA ILE A 990 -1.63 18.73 31.71
C ILE A 990 -2.31 17.33 31.76
N LEU A 991 -3.41 17.08 31.02
CA LEU A 991 -4.40 16.05 31.37
C LEU A 991 -4.87 15.11 30.27
N LYS A 992 -4.46 13.88 30.53
CA LYS A 992 -5.05 12.55 30.37
C LYS A 992 -6.29 12.28 29.48
N PRO A 993 -6.33 11.07 28.87
CA PRO A 993 -7.34 10.58 27.92
C PRO A 993 -8.82 10.46 28.32
N TRP A 994 -9.23 10.73 29.55
CA TRP A 994 -10.58 10.39 30.03
C TRP A 994 -11.69 11.35 29.59
N LEU A 995 -11.35 12.57 29.17
CA LEU A 995 -12.32 13.55 28.65
C LEU A 995 -13.15 12.98 27.50
N PHE A 996 -12.57 12.10 26.67
CA PHE A 996 -13.25 11.46 25.53
C PHE A 996 -14.38 10.50 25.93
N GLY A 997 -14.36 9.97 27.17
CA GLY A 997 -15.44 9.13 27.69
C GLY A 997 -16.77 9.89 27.83
N ILE A 998 -16.72 11.19 28.14
CA ILE A 998 -17.90 12.05 28.32
C ILE A 998 -18.76 12.13 27.05
N ASN A 999 -18.13 12.10 25.87
CA ASN A 999 -18.83 12.16 24.57
C ASN A 999 -19.76 10.94 24.34
N LEU A 1000 -19.43 9.78 24.89
CA LEU A 1000 -20.24 8.55 24.74
C LEU A 1000 -21.62 8.67 25.42
N LEU A 1001 -21.77 9.59 26.37
CA LEU A 1001 -22.96 9.69 27.23
C LEU A 1001 -24.06 10.57 26.62
N GLY A 1002 -23.69 11.43 25.66
CA GLY A 1002 -24.66 12.13 24.81
C GLY A 1002 -25.57 11.18 24.01
N LYS A 1003 -25.11 9.93 23.74
CA LYS A 1003 -25.87 8.91 23.00
C LYS A 1003 -27.09 8.36 23.74
N LEU A 1004 -27.18 8.53 25.06
CA LEU A 1004 -28.19 7.86 25.89
C LEU A 1004 -29.39 8.77 26.27
N GLY A 1005 -29.50 9.97 25.68
CA GLY A 1005 -30.65 10.86 25.86
C GLY A 1005 -30.61 11.70 27.14
N SER A 1006 -31.62 12.56 27.32
CA SER A 1006 -31.69 13.58 28.39
C SER A 1006 -31.70 13.03 29.83
N GLU A 1007 -31.86 11.71 29.99
CA GLU A 1007 -31.86 10.99 31.27
C GLU A 1007 -30.45 10.70 31.80
N VAL A 1008 -29.38 10.83 30.99
CA VAL A 1008 -27.99 10.47 31.36
C VAL A 1008 -27.19 11.63 31.98
N SER A 1009 -27.86 12.71 32.36
CA SER A 1009 -27.23 13.90 32.99
C SER A 1009 -27.74 14.20 34.38
N VAL A 1010 -28.42 13.24 35.04
CA VAL A 1010 -29.10 13.46 36.32
C VAL A 1010 -28.12 13.99 37.38
N SER A 1011 -26.96 13.35 37.56
CA SER A 1011 -25.98 13.74 38.58
C SER A 1011 -25.23 15.01 38.23
N PHE A 1012 -25.06 15.29 36.93
CA PHE A 1012 -24.40 16.52 36.47
C PHE A 1012 -25.30 17.75 36.67
N LYS A 1013 -26.61 17.60 36.39
CA LYS A 1013 -27.63 18.62 36.72
C LYS A 1013 -27.71 18.87 38.22
N GLN A 1014 -27.53 17.84 39.05
CA GLN A 1014 -27.49 17.97 40.51
C GLN A 1014 -26.30 18.81 41.01
N MET A 1015 -25.27 19.04 40.19
CA MET A 1015 -24.13 19.88 40.51
C MET A 1015 -24.32 21.36 40.18
N ASP A 1016 -25.45 21.72 39.54
CA ASP A 1016 -25.79 23.10 39.19
C ASP A 1016 -25.85 24.01 40.42
N MET A 1017 -25.22 25.18 40.33
CA MET A 1017 -25.13 26.13 41.44
C MET A 1017 -26.48 26.73 41.87
N VAL A 1018 -27.52 26.68 41.02
CA VAL A 1018 -28.85 27.27 41.30
C VAL A 1018 -29.88 26.20 41.65
N THR A 1019 -29.90 25.11 40.91
CA THR A 1019 -30.95 24.08 40.92
C THR A 1019 -30.48 22.73 41.47
N GLY A 1020 -29.21 22.63 41.88
CA GLY A 1020 -28.59 21.41 42.37
C GLY A 1020 -29.00 20.96 43.78
N ILE A 1021 -28.30 19.95 44.29
CA ILE A 1021 -28.61 19.27 45.57
C ILE A 1021 -28.25 20.08 46.83
N TYR A 1022 -27.64 21.25 46.66
CA TYR A 1022 -27.00 21.98 47.75
C TYR A 1022 -27.96 22.47 48.83
N GLY A 1023 -29.24 22.69 48.51
CA GLY A 1023 -30.25 23.01 49.52
C GLY A 1023 -30.50 21.89 50.52
N GLU A 1024 -30.37 20.62 50.09
CA GLU A 1024 -30.51 19.44 50.95
C GLU A 1024 -29.18 19.08 51.63
N LEU A 1025 -28.06 19.24 50.90
CA LEU A 1025 -26.74 18.86 51.40
C LEU A 1025 -26.18 19.88 52.41
N ASN A 1026 -26.35 21.19 52.17
CA ASN A 1026 -25.81 22.26 53.02
C ASN A 1026 -26.84 22.76 54.06
N ASP A 1027 -27.53 21.83 54.74
CA ASP A 1027 -28.55 22.11 55.77
C ASP A 1027 -27.99 22.24 57.20
N GLN A 1028 -26.67 22.42 57.33
CA GLN A 1028 -25.92 22.54 58.60
C GLN A 1028 -25.80 21.24 59.42
N THR A 1029 -26.02 20.06 58.81
CA THR A 1029 -25.77 18.78 59.50
C THR A 1029 -24.28 18.63 59.85
N ASP A 1030 -23.97 18.37 61.13
CA ASP A 1030 -22.59 18.17 61.61
C ASP A 1030 -22.10 16.72 61.36
N PRO A 1031 -21.04 16.52 60.55
CA PRO A 1031 -20.49 15.19 60.25
C PRO A 1031 -19.72 14.57 61.43
N ARG A 1032 -19.40 15.34 62.49
CA ARG A 1032 -18.69 14.88 63.72
C ARG A 1032 -17.29 14.31 63.50
N ILE A 1033 -16.79 14.36 62.26
CA ILE A 1033 -15.47 13.89 61.85
C ILE A 1033 -14.71 15.03 61.14
N PRO A 1034 -13.36 15.04 61.16
CA PRO A 1034 -12.57 16.08 60.51
C PRO A 1034 -12.71 16.03 58.99
N TYR A 1035 -12.90 17.21 58.40
CA TYR A 1035 -12.89 17.43 56.95
C TYR A 1035 -11.64 18.25 56.58
N TYR A 1036 -10.92 17.80 55.56
CA TYR A 1036 -9.84 18.55 54.92
C TYR A 1036 -10.24 18.85 53.48
N ILE A 1037 -10.08 20.09 53.03
CA ILE A 1037 -10.53 20.52 51.70
C ILE A 1037 -9.35 21.12 50.95
N ILE A 1038 -9.04 20.59 49.78
CA ILE A 1038 -7.96 21.04 48.90
C ILE A 1038 -8.58 21.64 47.64
N ALA A 1039 -8.31 22.92 47.40
CA ALA A 1039 -8.73 23.67 46.22
C ALA A 1039 -7.54 24.04 45.33
N GLY A 1040 -7.65 23.72 44.05
CA GLY A 1040 -6.76 24.18 43.00
C GLY A 1040 -7.07 25.64 42.62
N ASP A 1041 -6.05 26.43 42.35
CA ASP A 1041 -6.20 27.77 41.75
C ASP A 1041 -5.25 27.89 40.55
N ILE A 1042 -5.81 27.84 39.34
CA ILE A 1042 -5.02 27.90 38.10
C ILE A 1042 -4.33 29.25 37.92
N ARG A 1043 -4.77 30.32 38.60
CA ARG A 1043 -4.11 31.63 38.53
C ARG A 1043 -2.78 31.68 39.27
N GLN A 1044 -2.51 30.69 40.11
CA GLN A 1044 -1.20 30.50 40.74
C GLN A 1044 -0.24 29.74 39.82
N ILE A 1045 -0.72 29.29 38.66
CA ILE A 1045 0.05 28.68 37.58
C ILE A 1045 0.25 29.77 36.52
N GLU A 1046 1.48 30.00 36.05
CA GLU A 1046 1.73 30.92 34.92
C GLU A 1046 1.22 30.29 33.60
N LEU A 1047 -0.09 30.36 33.36
CA LEU A 1047 -0.74 29.87 32.13
C LEU A 1047 -1.36 31.05 31.35
N ASP A 1048 -0.96 31.24 30.09
CA ASP A 1048 -1.62 32.16 29.17
C ASP A 1048 -2.75 31.44 28.42
N LEU A 1049 -3.97 31.53 28.95
CA LEU A 1049 -5.17 30.88 28.39
C LEU A 1049 -5.96 31.78 27.42
N SER A 1050 -5.36 32.89 26.99
CA SER A 1050 -6.08 33.93 26.23
C SER A 1050 -6.48 33.45 24.83
N GLN A 1051 -5.66 32.59 24.20
CA GLN A 1051 -5.92 32.05 22.87
C GLN A 1051 -7.05 31.02 22.89
N GLU A 1052 -7.04 30.11 23.86
CA GLU A 1052 -8.08 29.09 24.05
C GLU A 1052 -9.43 29.74 24.36
N MET A 1053 -9.47 30.78 25.19
CA MET A 1053 -10.72 31.49 25.48
C MET A 1053 -11.23 32.30 24.29
N SER A 1054 -10.33 32.84 23.45
CA SER A 1054 -10.73 33.45 22.17
C SER A 1054 -11.37 32.41 21.24
N LEU A 1055 -10.82 31.19 21.19
CA LEU A 1055 -11.39 30.08 20.43
C LEU A 1055 -12.75 29.65 20.99
N ILE A 1056 -12.85 29.44 22.31
CA ILE A 1056 -14.11 29.09 23.00
C ILE A 1056 -15.17 30.15 22.75
N LYS A 1057 -14.81 31.44 22.79
CA LYS A 1057 -15.72 32.54 22.45
C LYS A 1057 -16.28 32.40 21.04
N LYS A 1058 -15.42 32.18 20.05
CA LYS A 1058 -15.82 32.01 18.65
C LYS A 1058 -16.73 30.80 18.47
N MET A 1059 -16.37 29.67 19.08
CA MET A 1059 -17.17 28.45 19.07
C MET A 1059 -18.56 28.68 19.70
N PHE A 1060 -18.62 29.25 20.91
CA PHE A 1060 -19.89 29.53 21.60
C PHE A 1060 -20.73 30.55 20.84
N GLN A 1061 -20.12 31.51 20.14
CA GLN A 1061 -20.82 32.42 19.23
C GLN A 1061 -21.41 31.68 18.03
N ARG A 1062 -20.65 30.79 17.38
CA ARG A 1062 -21.12 29.94 16.27
C ARG A 1062 -22.26 29.00 16.71
N LEU A 1063 -22.27 28.58 17.97
CA LEU A 1063 -23.33 27.75 18.58
C LEU A 1063 -24.52 28.54 19.15
N GLY A 1064 -24.53 29.88 19.04
CA GLY A 1064 -25.61 30.72 19.59
C GLY A 1064 -25.65 30.82 21.13
N ARG A 1065 -24.56 30.49 21.82
CA ARG A 1065 -24.43 30.42 23.29
C ARG A 1065 -23.63 31.59 23.90
N ALA A 1066 -23.64 32.77 23.28
CA ALA A 1066 -22.82 33.91 23.72
C ALA A 1066 -23.03 34.32 25.20
N ALA A 1067 -24.27 34.26 25.71
CA ALA A 1067 -24.55 34.59 27.11
C ALA A 1067 -23.92 33.61 28.12
N LYS A 1068 -23.77 32.32 27.75
CA LYS A 1068 -23.06 31.33 28.57
C LYS A 1068 -21.55 31.58 28.58
N TYR A 1069 -21.00 32.04 27.47
CA TYR A 1069 -19.59 32.43 27.40
C TYR A 1069 -19.26 33.56 28.39
N ASP A 1070 -20.12 34.58 28.53
CA ASP A 1070 -19.84 35.69 29.44
C ASP A 1070 -19.73 35.23 30.92
N LEU A 1071 -20.54 34.24 31.32
CA LEU A 1071 -20.43 33.58 32.63
C LEU A 1071 -19.14 32.77 32.76
N LEU A 1072 -18.74 32.06 31.69
CA LEU A 1072 -17.50 31.28 31.63
C LEU A 1072 -16.25 32.17 31.69
N ASP A 1073 -16.23 33.31 30.98
CA ASP A 1073 -15.13 34.30 31.01
C ASP A 1073 -14.93 34.85 32.42
N GLN A 1074 -16.04 35.21 33.08
CA GLN A 1074 -16.01 35.67 34.47
C GLN A 1074 -15.47 34.58 35.41
N PHE A 1075 -15.82 33.32 35.16
CA PHE A 1075 -15.37 32.18 35.94
C PHE A 1075 -13.88 31.87 35.73
N VAL A 1076 -13.46 31.62 34.49
CA VAL A 1076 -12.11 31.15 34.12
C VAL A 1076 -11.04 32.22 34.37
N PHE A 1077 -11.27 33.47 33.96
CA PHE A 1077 -10.25 34.53 33.98
C PHE A 1077 -10.32 35.45 35.21
N ARG A 1078 -11.54 35.73 35.71
CA ARG A 1078 -11.72 36.80 36.73
C ARG A 1078 -11.85 36.26 38.15
N ALA A 1079 -12.28 35.02 38.31
CA ALA A 1079 -12.45 34.38 39.60
C ALA A 1079 -11.34 33.35 39.89
N SER A 1080 -11.11 33.10 41.18
CA SER A 1080 -10.24 32.04 41.68
C SER A 1080 -10.89 30.66 41.47
N ASN A 1081 -10.31 29.78 40.67
CA ASN A 1081 -10.94 28.52 40.25
C ASN A 1081 -9.90 27.45 39.85
N ASP A 1082 -10.31 26.19 39.80
CA ASP A 1082 -9.47 25.08 39.37
C ASP A 1082 -9.70 24.66 37.90
N ILE A 1083 -10.31 25.51 37.06
CA ILE A 1083 -10.84 25.28 35.69
C ILE A 1083 -12.26 24.72 35.62
N ALA A 1084 -12.70 23.93 36.62
CA ALA A 1084 -14.03 23.31 36.60
C ALA A 1084 -14.92 23.81 37.72
N VAL A 1085 -14.35 24.14 38.88
CA VAL A 1085 -15.05 24.61 40.07
C VAL A 1085 -14.37 25.85 40.65
N GLY A 1086 -15.16 26.82 41.09
CA GLY A 1086 -14.64 28.03 41.70
C GLY A 1086 -14.07 27.70 43.08
N THR A 1087 -12.88 28.19 43.42
CA THR A 1087 -12.22 27.92 44.71
C THR A 1087 -13.11 28.28 45.90
N LYS A 1088 -13.96 29.32 45.80
CA LYS A 1088 -14.96 29.63 46.82
C LYS A 1088 -15.95 28.47 47.01
N SER A 1089 -16.47 27.92 45.91
CA SER A 1089 -17.37 26.75 45.94
C SER A 1089 -16.65 25.49 46.44
N ILE A 1090 -15.34 25.36 46.19
CA ILE A 1090 -14.56 24.23 46.73
C ILE A 1090 -14.38 24.37 48.24
N LEU A 1091 -13.90 25.52 48.69
CA LEU A 1091 -13.46 25.74 50.08
C LEU A 1091 -14.63 25.98 51.07
N SER A 1092 -15.78 26.44 50.59
CA SER A 1092 -16.92 26.81 51.43
C SER A 1092 -17.92 25.67 51.55
N ILE A 1093 -18.20 25.24 52.79
CA ILE A 1093 -19.39 24.45 53.12
C ILE A 1093 -20.28 25.34 54.00
N PRO A 1094 -21.41 25.87 53.48
CA PRO A 1094 -22.31 26.72 54.25
C PRO A 1094 -22.74 26.08 55.57
N GLY A 1095 -22.54 26.79 56.68
CA GLY A 1095 -22.88 26.33 58.02
C GLY A 1095 -21.81 25.48 58.72
N SER A 1096 -20.69 25.15 58.07
CA SER A 1096 -19.63 24.33 58.67
C SER A 1096 -18.90 24.99 59.85
N GLU A 1097 -19.06 26.30 60.04
CA GLU A 1097 -18.54 27.05 61.20
C GLU A 1097 -19.14 26.59 62.53
N SER A 1098 -20.35 26.02 62.51
CA SER A 1098 -21.02 25.49 63.71
C SER A 1098 -20.73 24.01 63.98
N TRP A 1099 -19.94 23.35 63.12
CA TRP A 1099 -19.60 21.94 63.28
C TRP A 1099 -18.68 21.73 64.49
N SER A 1100 -18.84 20.60 65.17
CA SER A 1100 -17.96 20.18 66.26
C SER A 1100 -16.49 20.10 65.85
N LYS A 1101 -16.22 19.88 64.56
CA LYS A 1101 -14.89 19.91 63.93
C LYS A 1101 -14.95 20.69 62.61
N PRO A 1102 -14.68 22.00 62.62
CA PRO A 1102 -14.70 22.81 61.41
C PRO A 1102 -13.70 22.31 60.34
N PRO A 1103 -14.00 22.43 59.04
CA PRO A 1103 -13.11 21.99 57.97
C PRO A 1103 -11.77 22.76 57.95
N VAL A 1104 -10.69 22.06 57.64
CA VAL A 1104 -9.37 22.66 57.38
C VAL A 1104 -9.17 22.78 55.88
N THR A 1105 -8.86 23.98 55.41
CA THR A 1105 -8.79 24.31 53.97
C THR A 1105 -7.36 24.57 53.49
N PHE A 1106 -7.07 24.15 52.26
CA PHE A 1106 -5.80 24.37 51.57
C PHE A 1106 -6.06 24.86 50.16
N THR A 1107 -5.26 25.82 49.70
CA THR A 1107 -5.23 26.24 48.30
C THR A 1107 -3.88 25.88 47.70
N VAL A 1108 -3.89 25.26 46.52
CA VAL A 1108 -2.69 24.78 45.82
C VAL A 1108 -2.70 25.22 44.36
N ALA A 1109 -1.53 25.45 43.78
CA ALA A 1109 -1.38 25.76 42.36
C ALA A 1109 -1.51 24.48 41.52
N CYS A 1110 -2.75 24.05 41.28
CA CYS A 1110 -3.11 22.95 40.39
C CYS A 1110 -4.47 23.19 39.74
N ASP A 1111 -4.76 22.45 38.67
CA ASP A 1111 -6.08 22.39 38.04
C ASP A 1111 -6.96 21.27 38.65
N HIS A 1112 -8.20 21.18 38.17
CA HIS A 1112 -9.25 20.33 38.72
C HIS A 1112 -8.92 18.84 38.66
N VAL A 1113 -8.05 18.41 37.77
CA VAL A 1113 -7.93 17.00 37.39
C VAL A 1113 -6.52 16.46 37.66
N ASN A 1114 -5.61 17.31 38.15
CA ASN A 1114 -4.24 16.96 38.53
C ASN A 1114 -3.98 16.91 40.05
N TYR A 1115 -4.99 16.95 40.91
CA TYR A 1115 -4.80 16.89 42.37
C TYR A 1115 -3.94 15.71 42.85
N PHE A 1116 -3.94 14.59 42.13
CA PHE A 1116 -3.28 13.34 42.53
C PHE A 1116 -1.93 13.08 41.84
N VAL A 1117 -1.46 14.04 41.03
CA VAL A 1117 -0.16 13.97 40.35
C VAL A 1117 0.64 15.26 40.45
N ASN A 1118 -0.01 16.40 40.71
CA ASN A 1118 0.65 17.68 40.88
C ASN A 1118 1.51 17.67 42.18
N PRO A 1119 2.81 18.02 42.11
CA PRO A 1119 3.71 17.94 43.27
C PRO A 1119 3.27 18.79 44.48
N LEU A 1120 2.66 19.96 44.25
CA LEU A 1120 2.19 20.83 45.34
C LEU A 1120 0.96 20.25 46.02
N SER A 1121 0.02 19.70 45.25
CA SER A 1121 -1.13 18.98 45.78
C SER A 1121 -0.72 17.70 46.52
N LEU A 1122 0.18 16.90 45.95
CA LEU A 1122 0.74 15.70 46.59
C LEU A 1122 1.46 16.02 47.91
N LYS A 1123 2.14 17.16 47.99
CA LYS A 1123 2.78 17.63 49.23
C LYS A 1123 1.74 17.94 50.33
N VAL A 1124 0.63 18.58 49.96
CA VAL A 1124 -0.48 18.83 50.91
C VAL A 1124 -1.12 17.51 51.33
N LEU A 1125 -1.44 16.63 50.38
CA LEU A 1125 -1.99 15.29 50.66
C LEU A 1125 -1.10 14.50 51.61
N GLY A 1126 0.20 14.45 51.35
CA GLY A 1126 1.17 13.78 52.20
C GLY A 1126 1.23 14.35 53.61
N SER A 1127 1.11 15.67 53.79
CA SER A 1127 1.14 16.31 55.11
C SER A 1127 -0.05 15.97 56.02
N LEU A 1128 -1.10 15.35 55.48
CA LEU A 1128 -2.30 14.93 56.21
C LEU A 1128 -2.19 13.50 56.78
N PHE A 1129 -1.10 12.78 56.48
CA PHE A 1129 -0.76 11.44 56.97
C PHE A 1129 0.57 11.46 57.73
#